data_AF-A0A929C5G1-F1
#
_entry.id   AF-A0A929C5G1-F1
#
_cell.length_a   1.000
_cell.length_b   1.000
_cell.length_c   1.000
_cell.angle_alpha   90.00
_cell.angle_beta   90.00
_cell.angle_gamma   90.00
#
_symmetry.space_group_name_H-M   'P 1'
#
loop_
_entity.id
_entity.type
_entity.pdbx_description
1 polymer ?
#
loop_
_entity_poly.entity_id
_entity_poly.type
_entity_poly.pdbx_seq_one_letter_code
_entity_poly.pdbx_strand_id
1 'polypeptide(L)'
;MKKVSYSSLPNIIKFYTFLGIILFSISFDVYALKETKPNEPGPWPGLYVNTYTGNFFYKRNDLNIPGRGLSMNITFYYNSARVNDYEEYGNGWSFTYSLYYRYNGANVIIERADGQYDEFIWNGSSFESPIGVYDVLTEYETGKFLLISKYGIKYYFDNATHKKLTKIEGRNGNTIMFSYTGGKLSTITDPSGRELNLNWTGDHLVQIIDPNPTVNRIFSFQYDASGNMIQVTNPLGHNIIYGYGDWGNITSIINARSDTVDIFYTNSVEISAVSEMSCSVVNYNKLFNYETEDQTIVTQNVNPEDHITTYIFDTVGRVVEIKYGQRSSILYEWDEDNNIVGYTDENGNITTYTYDNKGNMLVEEDCMGNSEIFTYNDMYNQITSITDKNGNSTTYNYDENGNLLSEVDCLGNTDTYVHDSYGNVVSFTNKAGCTTILAYDIYGNKISVTDPDGNIETYTYDPIGNVTSFTDKNSCTTTYNYDLLNRHTSTTDALGYTTTYTYDNNGNILTETDANGCITIYTYDALNRTKTITNALGGITNYGYDEADNLISETNANGYTTTYIYDTRNRLTGSTDCLGFTENYEYDLVGNRTSFTDKNGNTTSYDYDCLRRQISTTDPLGNTETYAYDPVGNRIGFTDKNGNITTFDYDCLRR
;
A
#
# COMPACT_ATOMS: atom_id res chain seq x y z
N MET A 1 -0.73 -2.12 -15.87
CA MET A 1 0.36 -2.92 -15.25
C MET A 1 -0.28 -4.06 -14.44
N LYS A 2 0.46 -4.85 -13.64
CA LYS A 2 -0.15 -5.94 -12.82
C LYS A 2 -1.16 -5.39 -11.80
N LYS A 3 -2.14 -6.24 -11.40
CA LYS A 3 -3.13 -5.96 -10.35
C LYS A 3 -2.47 -5.52 -9.04
N VAL A 4 -3.11 -4.59 -8.34
CA VAL A 4 -3.49 -4.75 -6.92
C VAL A 4 -4.97 -4.37 -6.86
N SER A 5 -5.78 -5.10 -6.09
CA SER A 5 -7.25 -5.05 -6.17
C SER A 5 -7.88 -4.91 -4.78
N TYR A 6 -8.65 -3.85 -4.58
CA TYR A 6 -9.46 -3.65 -3.36
C TYR A 6 -10.79 -2.95 -3.68
N SER A 7 -11.78 -3.24 -2.84
CA SER A 7 -13.19 -2.88 -2.96
C SER A 7 -13.80 -2.88 -1.55
N SER A 8 -14.93 -2.19 -1.31
CA SER A 8 -15.48 -2.03 0.05
C SER A 8 -17.01 -1.89 0.14
N LEU A 9 -17.68 -2.27 1.27
CA LEU A 9 -19.04 -1.89 1.84
C LEU A 9 -20.15 -2.98 1.96
N PRO A 10 -21.45 -2.75 2.34
CA PRO A 10 -22.05 -2.59 3.72
C PRO A 10 -23.56 -3.03 4.14
N ASN A 11 -24.05 -2.68 5.37
CA ASN A 11 -25.31 -2.96 6.18
C ASN A 11 -26.71 -2.34 5.81
N ILE A 12 -27.79 -2.64 6.60
CA ILE A 12 -29.02 -1.84 6.99
C ILE A 12 -29.98 -2.67 7.96
N ILE A 13 -30.90 -2.23 8.88
CA ILE A 13 -31.26 -1.06 9.76
C ILE A 13 -32.62 -1.39 10.54
N LYS A 14 -33.33 -0.78 11.55
CA LYS A 14 -33.44 0.47 12.40
C LYS A 14 -34.42 0.26 13.63
N PHE A 15 -34.35 1.06 14.74
CA PHE A 15 -35.34 1.47 15.83
C PHE A 15 -36.56 0.57 16.26
N TYR A 16 -36.99 0.38 17.53
CA TYR A 16 -37.07 1.13 18.84
C TYR A 16 -37.11 0.10 20.05
N THR A 17 -37.37 0.31 21.38
CA THR A 17 -37.97 1.36 22.26
C THR A 17 -37.66 1.15 23.80
N PHE A 18 -37.87 2.19 24.63
CA PHE A 18 -38.14 2.23 26.09
C PHE A 18 -37.00 2.09 27.15
N LEU A 19 -37.29 2.53 28.38
CA LEU A 19 -36.36 3.03 29.41
C LEU A 19 -35.59 1.98 30.25
N GLY A 20 -34.30 2.21 30.46
CA GLY A 20 -33.48 1.59 31.51
C GLY A 20 -32.08 2.21 31.61
N ILE A 21 -31.72 2.81 32.75
CA ILE A 21 -30.42 3.51 32.89
C ILE A 21 -29.32 2.52 33.30
N ILE A 22 -28.41 2.24 32.37
CA ILE A 22 -27.05 1.75 32.64
C ILE A 22 -26.12 2.54 31.71
N LEU A 23 -25.11 3.22 32.26
CA LEU A 23 -24.05 3.80 31.42
C LEU A 23 -23.09 2.69 30.98
N PHE A 24 -23.33 2.13 29.80
CA PHE A 24 -22.23 1.66 28.97
C PHE A 24 -21.76 2.85 28.13
N SER A 25 -20.54 3.32 28.41
CA SER A 25 -19.82 4.22 27.52
C SER A 25 -19.34 3.41 26.32
N ILE A 26 -20.21 3.29 25.31
CA ILE A 26 -19.82 2.81 23.99
C ILE A 26 -18.79 3.80 23.45
N SER A 27 -17.53 3.40 23.47
CA SER A 27 -16.47 4.18 22.85
C SER A 27 -16.52 3.87 21.36
N PHE A 28 -16.67 4.90 20.53
CA PHE A 28 -16.57 4.72 19.08
C PHE A 28 -15.10 4.42 18.73
N ASP A 29 -14.77 3.15 18.51
CA ASP A 29 -13.40 2.75 18.21
C ASP A 29 -12.97 3.22 16.82
N VAL A 30 -12.25 4.35 16.80
CA VAL A 30 -11.67 4.97 15.61
C VAL A 30 -10.35 4.28 15.23
N TYR A 31 -10.46 3.03 14.79
CA TYR A 31 -9.33 2.23 14.30
C TYR A 31 -8.77 2.79 12.99
N ALA A 32 -7.45 2.69 12.83
CA ALA A 32 -6.77 2.76 11.55
C ALA A 32 -6.81 1.42 10.81
N LEU A 33 -6.80 1.47 9.46
CA LEU A 33 -6.37 0.42 8.52
C LEU A 33 -6.55 -1.05 8.95
N LYS A 34 -7.78 -1.45 9.29
CA LYS A 34 -8.24 -2.84 9.14
C LYS A 34 -9.11 -2.93 7.89
N GLU A 35 -9.04 -4.04 7.15
CA GLU A 35 -9.87 -4.26 5.93
C GLU A 35 -11.37 -4.20 6.23
N THR A 36 -11.76 -4.47 7.48
CA THR A 36 -13.12 -4.26 8.02
C THR A 36 -13.63 -2.82 7.90
N LYS A 37 -12.75 -1.81 8.00
CA LYS A 37 -13.08 -0.38 8.03
C LYS A 37 -12.38 0.31 6.85
N PRO A 38 -12.93 0.17 5.62
CA PRO A 38 -12.36 0.71 4.39
C PRO A 38 -12.11 2.22 4.44
N ASN A 39 -11.17 2.67 3.62
CA ASN A 39 -10.69 4.06 3.60
C ASN A 39 -10.67 4.58 2.17
N GLU A 40 -11.36 5.70 1.93
CA GLU A 40 -11.40 6.38 0.63
C GLU A 40 -10.13 7.21 0.44
N PRO A 41 -9.37 7.06 -0.67
CA PRO A 41 -8.24 7.92 -0.97
C PRO A 41 -8.69 9.34 -1.32
N GLY A 42 -7.96 10.32 -0.80
CA GLY A 42 -8.06 11.73 -1.17
C GLY A 42 -7.28 12.08 -2.45
N PRO A 43 -7.21 13.37 -2.81
CA PRO A 43 -6.60 13.84 -4.06
C PRO A 43 -5.06 13.71 -4.13
N TRP A 44 -4.38 13.46 -3.02
CA TRP A 44 -2.92 13.21 -2.98
C TRP A 44 -2.58 11.90 -2.26
N PRO A 45 -1.44 11.27 -2.59
CA PRO A 45 -0.99 10.05 -1.91
C PRO A 45 -0.89 10.22 -0.39
N GLY A 46 -1.36 9.20 0.34
CA GLY A 46 -1.33 9.17 1.80
C GLY A 46 -2.52 9.84 2.48
N LEU A 47 -3.35 10.61 1.76
CA LEU A 47 -4.60 11.16 2.28
C LEU A 47 -5.72 10.11 2.21
N TYR A 48 -6.42 9.89 3.33
CA TYR A 48 -7.52 8.95 3.41
C TYR A 48 -8.64 9.45 4.33
N VAL A 49 -9.89 9.08 4.02
CA VAL A 49 -11.02 9.21 4.96
C VAL A 49 -11.52 7.82 5.31
N ASN A 50 -11.52 7.48 6.60
CA ASN A 50 -12.18 6.28 7.08
C ASN A 50 -13.69 6.46 6.97
N THR A 51 -14.33 5.61 6.21
CA THR A 51 -15.68 5.90 5.73
C THR A 51 -16.78 5.48 6.69
N TYR A 52 -16.47 4.72 7.75
CA TYR A 52 -17.40 4.45 8.86
C TYR A 52 -17.48 5.60 9.85
N THR A 53 -16.30 6.12 10.23
CA THR A 53 -16.15 7.13 11.29
C THR A 53 -16.06 8.56 10.77
N GLY A 54 -15.86 8.72 9.46
CA GLY A 54 -15.49 9.97 8.81
C GLY A 54 -14.13 10.53 9.24
N ASN A 55 -13.30 9.74 9.91
CA ASN A 55 -12.00 10.17 10.40
C ASN A 55 -11.02 10.38 9.26
N PHE A 56 -10.43 11.58 9.19
CA PHE A 56 -9.30 11.88 8.31
C PHE A 56 -8.02 11.23 8.83
N PHE A 57 -7.36 10.49 7.95
CA PHE A 57 -6.03 9.92 8.15
C PHE A 57 -5.07 10.50 7.10
N TYR A 58 -3.87 10.92 7.51
CA TYR A 58 -2.82 11.29 6.57
C TYR A 58 -1.48 10.63 6.93
N LYS A 59 -0.99 9.78 6.02
CA LYS A 59 0.29 9.06 6.14
C LYS A 59 1.37 9.77 5.31
N ARG A 60 2.37 10.36 5.96
CA ARG A 60 3.53 11.03 5.32
C ARG A 60 4.80 10.24 5.57
N ASN A 61 5.38 9.64 4.52
CA ASN A 61 6.68 8.97 4.62
C ASN A 61 7.80 10.00 4.34
N ASP A 62 8.57 10.36 5.36
CA ASP A 62 9.66 11.34 5.22
C ASP A 62 11.01 10.67 4.88
N LEU A 63 11.28 9.51 5.48
CA LEU A 63 12.56 8.82 5.33
C LEU A 63 12.43 7.30 5.52
N ASN A 64 13.12 6.54 4.67
CA ASN A 64 13.44 5.12 4.88
C ASN A 64 14.95 4.93 4.71
N ILE A 65 15.59 4.20 5.62
CA ILE A 65 16.98 3.77 5.54
C ILE A 65 16.98 2.24 5.60
N PRO A 66 17.24 1.54 4.47
CA PRO A 66 17.39 0.09 4.45
C PRO A 66 18.50 -0.36 5.40
N GLY A 67 18.18 -1.30 6.30
CA GLY A 67 19.11 -1.81 7.32
C GLY A 67 19.08 -3.33 7.40
N ARG A 68 20.05 -3.91 8.11
CA ARG A 68 20.35 -5.34 8.04
C ARG A 68 19.25 -6.17 8.71
N GLY A 69 18.30 -6.63 7.90
CA GLY A 69 17.09 -7.35 8.31
C GLY A 69 16.00 -6.51 9.00
N LEU A 70 16.31 -5.29 9.46
CA LEU A 70 15.34 -4.28 9.91
C LEU A 70 15.75 -2.89 9.38
N SER A 71 14.81 -2.17 8.77
CA SER A 71 15.02 -0.83 8.20
C SER A 71 14.46 0.27 9.11
N MET A 72 15.20 1.37 9.26
CA MET A 72 14.70 2.56 9.97
C MET A 72 13.73 3.33 9.08
N ASN A 73 12.50 3.57 9.56
CA ASN A 73 11.46 4.26 8.82
C ASN A 73 10.89 5.42 9.65
N ILE A 74 10.82 6.61 9.06
CA ILE A 74 10.16 7.79 9.58
C ILE A 74 8.93 8.05 8.72
N THR A 75 7.81 7.45 9.15
CA THR A 75 6.47 7.80 8.68
C THR A 75 5.76 8.55 9.79
N PHE A 76 5.22 9.72 9.49
CA PHE A 76 4.25 10.40 10.33
C PHE A 76 2.82 10.01 9.93
N TYR A 77 1.95 9.93 10.92
CA TYR A 77 0.54 9.60 10.78
C TYR A 77 -0.25 10.71 11.48
N TYR A 78 -1.20 11.32 10.77
CA TYR A 78 -2.19 12.20 11.36
C TYR A 78 -3.54 11.47 11.45
N ASN A 79 -4.30 11.73 12.52
CA ASN A 79 -5.60 11.12 12.82
C ASN A 79 -6.53 12.18 13.44
N SER A 80 -7.59 12.60 12.73
CA SER A 80 -8.46 13.70 13.19
C SER A 80 -9.34 13.39 14.41
N ALA A 81 -9.54 12.13 14.78
CA ALA A 81 -10.21 11.76 16.02
C ALA A 81 -9.28 11.85 17.25
N ARG A 82 -7.99 12.07 17.03
CA ARG A 82 -6.94 12.12 18.06
C ARG A 82 -6.33 13.51 18.26
N VAL A 83 -7.06 14.57 17.90
CA VAL A 83 -6.62 15.98 18.02
C VAL A 83 -6.27 16.44 19.45
N ASN A 84 -6.54 15.64 20.48
CA ASN A 84 -6.13 15.89 21.87
C ASN A 84 -5.06 14.88 22.38
N ASP A 85 -4.55 14.00 21.52
CA ASP A 85 -3.43 13.08 21.81
C ASP A 85 -2.13 13.59 21.15
N TYR A 86 -1.00 13.07 21.65
CA TYR A 86 0.34 13.13 21.04
C TYR A 86 0.98 14.53 20.83
N GLU A 87 0.76 15.45 21.77
CA GLU A 87 1.42 16.78 21.85
C GLU A 87 2.93 16.78 21.52
N GLU A 88 3.67 15.71 21.83
CA GLU A 88 5.10 15.50 21.50
C GLU A 88 5.45 15.70 20.00
N TYR A 89 4.57 15.27 19.09
CA TYR A 89 4.77 15.34 17.63
C TYR A 89 3.83 16.33 16.96
N GLY A 90 2.81 16.77 17.70
CA GLY A 90 1.76 17.70 17.30
C GLY A 90 0.39 17.10 17.55
N ASN A 91 -0.60 17.93 17.84
CA ASN A 91 -1.98 17.50 18.05
C ASN A 91 -2.47 16.59 16.91
N GLY A 92 -2.92 15.38 17.24
CA GLY A 92 -3.37 14.38 16.26
C GLY A 92 -2.27 13.70 15.43
N TRP A 93 -0.99 14.01 15.66
CA TRP A 93 0.16 13.44 14.96
C TRP A 93 0.92 12.41 15.80
N SER A 94 1.22 11.27 15.19
CA SER A 94 2.13 10.24 15.68
C SER A 94 3.18 9.92 14.61
N PHE A 95 4.21 9.14 14.94
CA PHE A 95 5.19 8.63 13.97
C PHE A 95 5.46 7.14 14.22
N THR A 96 6.14 6.47 13.27
CA THR A 96 6.35 5.00 13.23
C THR A 96 6.74 4.35 14.56
N TYR A 97 7.44 5.05 15.44
CA TYR A 97 7.92 4.53 16.72
C TYR A 97 7.22 5.14 17.97
N SER A 98 6.06 5.79 17.80
CA SER A 98 5.14 6.21 18.87
C SER A 98 4.47 5.04 19.63
N LEU A 99 5.00 3.82 19.53
CA LEU A 99 4.46 2.65 20.21
C LEU A 99 4.65 2.79 21.73
N TYR A 100 3.54 2.73 22.45
CA TYR A 100 3.42 2.95 23.88
C TYR A 100 2.31 2.04 24.44
N TYR A 101 2.32 1.75 25.74
CA TYR A 101 1.23 1.03 26.39
C TYR A 101 0.55 1.82 27.51
N ARG A 102 -0.78 1.73 27.58
CA ARG A 102 -1.57 2.11 28.78
C ARG A 102 -1.80 0.85 29.61
N TYR A 103 -1.87 1.01 30.93
CA TYR A 103 -2.18 -0.08 31.87
C TYR A 103 -3.24 0.41 32.84
N ASN A 104 -4.37 -0.29 32.93
CA ASN A 104 -5.53 0.13 33.72
C ASN A 104 -5.63 -0.54 35.10
N GLY A 105 -4.61 -1.32 35.49
CA GLY A 105 -4.58 -2.11 36.73
C GLY A 105 -4.95 -3.59 36.56
N ALA A 106 -5.42 -3.98 35.38
CA ALA A 106 -5.59 -5.38 34.98
C ALA A 106 -5.10 -5.60 33.54
N ASN A 107 -5.68 -4.88 32.58
CA ASN A 107 -5.41 -5.01 31.16
C ASN A 107 -4.30 -4.05 30.71
N VAL A 108 -3.67 -4.39 29.58
CA VAL A 108 -2.69 -3.55 28.90
C VAL A 108 -3.23 -3.18 27.52
N ILE A 109 -3.25 -1.89 27.19
CA ILE A 109 -3.65 -1.41 25.86
C ILE A 109 -2.38 -1.01 25.13
N ILE A 110 -2.08 -1.66 23.99
CA ILE A 110 -1.01 -1.23 23.09
C ILE A 110 -1.56 -0.17 22.15
N GLU A 111 -0.85 0.95 22.04
CA GLU A 111 -1.18 2.06 21.15
C GLU A 111 -0.22 2.04 19.97
N ARG A 112 -0.73 1.80 18.76
CA ARG A 112 0.07 1.73 17.53
C ARG A 112 0.21 3.10 16.88
N ALA A 113 1.31 3.28 16.15
CA ALA A 113 1.68 4.54 15.51
C ALA A 113 0.67 5.07 14.47
N ASP A 114 -0.18 4.22 13.91
CA ASP A 114 -1.24 4.57 12.95
C ASP A 114 -2.54 5.04 13.63
N GLY A 115 -2.70 4.77 14.93
CA GLY A 115 -3.93 5.00 15.66
C GLY A 115 -4.82 3.77 15.84
N GLN A 116 -4.29 2.55 15.69
CA GLN A 116 -4.91 1.34 16.25
C GLN A 116 -4.68 1.24 17.77
N TYR A 117 -5.66 0.67 18.48
CA TYR A 117 -5.57 0.30 19.90
C TYR A 117 -5.84 -1.21 20.02
N ASP A 118 -5.00 -1.92 20.74
CA ASP A 118 -5.19 -3.35 21.05
C ASP A 118 -5.26 -3.53 22.57
N GLU A 119 -6.46 -3.78 23.13
CA GLU A 119 -6.59 -4.14 24.55
C GLU A 119 -6.33 -5.63 24.78
N PHE A 120 -5.27 -5.92 25.52
CA PHE A 120 -4.89 -7.24 25.98
C PHE A 120 -5.45 -7.49 27.39
N ILE A 121 -6.36 -8.45 27.51
CA ILE A 121 -7.12 -8.71 28.73
C ILE A 121 -6.37 -9.69 29.63
N TRP A 122 -6.23 -9.39 30.92
CA TRP A 122 -5.54 -10.30 31.86
C TRP A 122 -6.49 -11.34 32.45
N ASN A 123 -6.31 -12.61 32.08
CA ASN A 123 -7.19 -13.71 32.52
C ASN A 123 -6.82 -14.32 33.90
N GLY A 124 -5.76 -13.83 34.54
CA GLY A 124 -5.20 -14.38 35.79
C GLY A 124 -3.91 -15.17 35.61
N SER A 125 -3.51 -15.49 34.38
CA SER A 125 -2.27 -16.24 34.06
C SER A 125 -1.54 -15.76 32.81
N SER A 126 -2.26 -15.21 31.83
CA SER A 126 -1.74 -14.65 30.59
C SER A 126 -2.56 -13.45 30.14
N PHE A 127 -2.01 -12.71 29.17
CA PHE A 127 -2.77 -11.76 28.38
C PHE A 127 -3.48 -12.48 27.23
N GLU A 128 -4.77 -12.26 27.09
CA GLU A 128 -5.59 -12.67 25.96
C GLU A 128 -5.63 -11.52 24.95
N SER A 129 -5.36 -11.84 23.69
CA SER A 129 -5.28 -10.85 22.60
C SER A 129 -6.69 -10.45 22.12
N PRO A 130 -6.87 -9.20 21.65
CA PRO A 130 -8.17 -8.76 21.14
C PRO A 130 -8.54 -9.41 19.80
N ILE A 131 -9.83 -9.38 19.48
CA ILE A 131 -10.42 -10.09 18.34
C ILE A 131 -9.74 -9.70 17.01
N GLY A 132 -9.29 -10.71 16.25
CA GLY A 132 -8.54 -10.53 15.01
C GLY A 132 -7.11 -9.99 15.18
N VAL A 133 -6.56 -10.03 16.40
CA VAL A 133 -5.16 -9.65 16.70
C VAL A 133 -4.43 -10.85 17.28
N TYR A 134 -3.52 -11.41 16.49
CA TYR A 134 -2.82 -12.65 16.80
C TYR A 134 -1.40 -12.44 17.32
N ASP A 135 -1.06 -11.18 17.65
CA ASP A 135 0.15 -10.82 18.38
C ASP A 135 0.01 -11.25 19.86
N VAL A 136 1.10 -11.63 20.51
CA VAL A 136 1.11 -12.15 21.90
C VAL A 136 1.83 -11.16 22.82
N LEU A 137 1.17 -10.75 23.90
CA LEU A 137 1.73 -9.87 24.92
C LEU A 137 2.23 -10.67 26.14
N THR A 138 3.36 -10.29 26.73
CA THR A 138 3.91 -10.90 27.94
C THR A 138 4.64 -9.87 28.81
N GLU A 139 4.41 -9.90 30.13
CA GLU A 139 5.24 -9.18 31.10
C GLU A 139 6.54 -9.99 31.36
N TYR A 140 7.68 -9.52 30.87
CA TYR A 140 8.96 -10.27 30.93
C TYR A 140 9.84 -9.87 32.12
N GLU A 141 9.66 -8.65 32.62
CA GLU A 141 10.17 -8.13 33.88
C GLU A 141 9.06 -7.26 34.49
N THR A 142 9.05 -7.06 35.81
CA THR A 142 7.96 -6.32 36.47
C THR A 142 7.75 -4.92 35.89
N GLY A 143 6.57 -4.69 35.34
CA GLY A 143 6.15 -3.49 34.65
C GLY A 143 6.73 -3.30 33.24
N LYS A 144 7.43 -4.28 32.66
CA LYS A 144 7.95 -4.24 31.28
C LYS A 144 7.27 -5.29 30.40
N PHE A 145 6.71 -4.85 29.28
CA PHE A 145 6.00 -5.72 28.36
C PHE A 145 6.79 -6.01 27.09
N LEU A 146 6.60 -7.21 26.55
CA LEU A 146 7.09 -7.69 25.28
C LEU A 146 5.86 -8.07 24.45
N LEU A 147 5.64 -7.38 23.34
CA LEU A 147 4.69 -7.79 22.30
C LEU A 147 5.46 -8.57 21.23
N ILE A 148 5.03 -9.80 20.94
CA ILE A 148 5.57 -10.64 19.87
C ILE A 148 4.51 -10.72 18.78
N SER A 149 4.80 -10.20 17.60
CA SER A 149 3.85 -10.30 16.48
C SER A 149 3.68 -11.74 15.99
N LYS A 150 2.56 -12.07 15.30
CA LYS A 150 2.38 -13.43 14.74
C LYS A 150 3.49 -13.84 13.76
N TYR A 151 4.26 -12.89 13.24
CA TYR A 151 5.42 -13.12 12.36
C TYR A 151 6.78 -13.14 13.10
N GLY A 152 6.79 -13.14 14.43
CA GLY A 152 8.01 -13.26 15.24
C GLY A 152 8.83 -11.98 15.43
N ILE A 153 8.33 -10.81 15.01
CA ILE A 153 8.95 -9.51 15.33
C ILE A 153 8.57 -9.12 16.76
N LYS A 154 9.57 -8.76 17.58
CA LYS A 154 9.44 -8.50 19.01
C LYS A 154 9.57 -7.01 19.30
N TYR A 155 8.65 -6.47 20.10
CA TYR A 155 8.61 -5.07 20.52
C TYR A 155 8.73 -5.00 22.05
N TYR A 156 9.82 -4.43 22.56
CA TYR A 156 10.13 -4.37 23.99
C TYR A 156 9.83 -2.98 24.54
N PHE A 157 8.92 -2.90 25.51
CA PHE A 157 8.54 -1.65 26.17
C PHE A 157 9.33 -1.46 27.48
N ASP A 158 9.58 -0.21 27.86
CA ASP A 158 10.16 0.12 29.17
C ASP A 158 9.15 -0.08 30.31
N ASN A 159 9.64 0.06 31.54
CA ASN A 159 8.88 0.00 32.77
C ASN A 159 7.75 1.06 32.85
N ALA A 160 6.85 0.86 33.82
CA ALA A 160 5.66 1.68 34.08
C ALA A 160 5.87 3.21 34.20
N THR A 161 7.10 3.69 34.41
CA THR A 161 7.43 5.13 34.42
C THR A 161 7.36 5.77 33.03
N HIS A 162 7.70 5.01 31.98
CA HIS A 162 7.93 5.55 30.63
C HIS A 162 7.17 4.81 29.53
N LYS A 163 7.11 3.48 29.59
CA LYS A 163 6.22 2.61 28.79
C LYS A 163 6.35 2.68 27.26
N LYS A 164 7.27 3.47 26.70
CA LYS A 164 7.53 3.52 25.25
C LYS A 164 8.44 2.36 24.83
N LEU A 165 8.52 2.15 23.52
CA LEU A 165 9.41 1.18 22.88
C LEU A 165 10.90 1.44 23.19
N THR A 166 11.65 0.40 23.56
CA THR A 166 13.10 0.46 23.86
C THR A 166 13.95 -0.33 22.87
N LYS A 167 13.37 -1.39 22.28
CA LYS A 167 13.99 -2.25 21.27
C LYS A 167 12.92 -2.86 20.37
N ILE A 168 13.16 -2.89 19.06
CA ILE A 168 12.57 -3.86 18.13
C ILE A 168 13.61 -4.94 17.87
N GLU A 169 13.21 -6.20 17.84
CA GLU A 169 14.08 -7.33 17.48
C GLU A 169 13.40 -8.21 16.43
N GLY A 170 14.08 -8.42 15.30
CA GLY A 170 13.65 -9.34 14.25
C GLY A 170 14.08 -10.78 14.56
N ARG A 171 13.53 -11.76 13.84
CA ARG A 171 13.72 -13.20 14.12
C ARG A 171 15.20 -13.63 14.22
N ASN A 172 16.08 -13.09 13.37
CA ASN A 172 17.52 -13.34 13.39
C ASN A 172 18.30 -12.51 14.43
N GLY A 173 17.64 -11.90 15.42
CA GLY A 173 18.31 -11.10 16.46
C GLY A 173 18.78 -9.71 16.00
N ASN A 174 18.48 -9.30 14.77
CA ASN A 174 18.70 -7.92 14.30
C ASN A 174 17.88 -6.95 15.16
N THR A 175 18.46 -5.85 15.64
CA THR A 175 17.79 -4.92 16.56
C THR A 175 17.75 -3.48 16.07
N ILE A 176 16.62 -2.80 16.29
CA ILE A 176 16.57 -1.32 16.33
C ILE A 176 16.43 -0.93 17.79
N MET A 177 17.31 -0.06 18.29
CA MET A 177 17.38 0.41 19.68
C MET A 177 16.87 1.84 19.80
N PHE A 178 16.23 2.15 20.93
CA PHE A 178 15.60 3.46 21.19
C PHE A 178 16.14 4.06 22.49
N SER A 179 16.84 5.20 22.38
CA SER A 179 17.46 5.90 23.51
C SER A 179 16.70 7.16 23.88
N TYR A 180 16.48 7.40 25.17
CA TYR A 180 15.64 8.49 25.66
C TYR A 180 16.39 9.43 26.62
N THR A 181 16.22 10.73 26.43
CA THR A 181 16.76 11.79 27.28
C THR A 181 15.59 12.59 27.86
N GLY A 182 15.44 12.61 29.19
CA GLY A 182 14.32 13.30 29.85
C GLY A 182 12.92 12.80 29.46
N GLY A 183 12.80 11.52 29.07
CA GLY A 183 11.55 10.89 28.62
C GLY A 183 11.27 11.02 27.10
N LYS A 184 12.00 11.89 26.40
CA LYS A 184 11.89 12.13 24.95
C LYS A 184 12.89 11.28 24.18
N LEU A 185 12.48 10.75 23.03
CA LEU A 185 13.33 9.90 22.19
C LEU A 185 14.46 10.77 21.63
N SER A 186 15.71 10.52 22.01
CA SER A 186 16.87 11.29 21.52
C SER A 186 17.55 10.62 20.34
N THR A 187 17.57 9.29 20.28
CA THR A 187 18.30 8.55 19.24
C THR A 187 17.61 7.22 18.91
N ILE A 188 17.52 6.89 17.61
CA ILE A 188 17.14 5.57 17.09
C ILE A 188 18.41 4.98 16.46
N THR A 189 18.81 3.77 16.86
CA THR A 189 20.02 3.10 16.35
C THR A 189 19.64 1.79 15.64
N ASP A 190 20.16 1.56 14.44
CA ASP A 190 19.86 0.38 13.63
C ASP A 190 20.79 -0.84 13.92
N PRO A 191 20.56 -2.02 13.30
CA PRO A 191 21.38 -3.22 13.53
C PRO A 191 22.86 -3.10 13.16
N SER A 192 23.26 -2.01 12.48
CA SER A 192 24.64 -1.72 12.06
C SER A 192 25.33 -0.64 12.90
N GLY A 193 24.59 0.06 13.76
CA GLY A 193 25.07 1.20 14.54
C GLY A 193 24.89 2.56 13.84
N ARG A 194 24.07 2.67 12.78
CA ARG A 194 23.66 3.99 12.25
C ARG A 194 22.62 4.60 13.15
N GLU A 195 22.69 5.92 13.34
CA GLU A 195 21.83 6.66 14.26
C GLU A 195 20.97 7.70 13.52
N LEU A 196 19.68 7.77 13.83
CA LEU A 196 18.85 8.95 13.62
C LEU A 196 18.73 9.71 14.95
N ASN A 197 19.03 11.00 14.94
CA ASN A 197 19.03 11.85 16.13
C ASN A 197 17.84 12.82 16.12
N LEU A 198 17.21 13.00 17.28
CA LEU A 198 15.95 13.73 17.43
C LEU A 198 16.14 14.89 18.41
N ASN A 199 15.91 16.12 17.92
CA ASN A 199 16.06 17.36 18.69
C ASN A 199 14.70 17.90 19.13
N TRP A 200 14.63 18.39 20.36
CA TRP A 200 13.38 18.80 21.03
C TRP A 200 13.47 20.25 21.54
N THR A 201 12.36 20.97 21.57
CA THR A 201 12.25 22.29 22.21
C THR A 201 10.96 22.38 23.00
N GLY A 202 11.06 22.60 24.31
CA GLY A 202 9.93 22.34 25.21
C GLY A 202 9.56 20.86 25.12
N ASP A 203 8.30 20.58 24.80
CA ASP A 203 7.78 19.22 24.65
C ASP A 203 7.67 18.72 23.21
N HIS A 204 7.87 19.58 22.21
CA HIS A 204 7.74 19.24 20.79
C HIS A 204 9.06 18.80 20.13
N LEU A 205 8.97 17.83 19.22
CA LEU A 205 10.04 17.39 18.32
C LEU A 205 10.31 18.44 17.24
N VAL A 206 11.43 19.17 17.30
CA VAL A 206 11.74 20.23 16.32
C VAL A 206 12.59 19.77 15.14
N GLN A 207 13.39 18.70 15.27
CA GLN A 207 14.14 18.14 14.14
C GLN A 207 14.34 16.62 14.25
N ILE A 208 14.39 15.96 13.09
CA ILE A 208 15.00 14.64 12.90
C ILE A 208 16.22 14.83 12.00
N ILE A 209 17.37 14.34 12.46
CA ILE A 209 18.66 14.45 11.80
C ILE A 209 19.17 13.05 11.46
N ASP A 210 19.38 12.80 10.17
CA ASP A 210 20.26 11.74 9.67
C ASP A 210 21.66 12.34 9.47
N PRO A 211 22.66 11.96 10.29
CA PRO A 211 24.02 12.46 10.24
C PRO A 211 24.92 11.66 9.28
N ASN A 212 24.40 10.61 8.64
CA ASN A 212 25.18 9.66 7.85
C ASN A 212 25.28 9.91 6.31
N PRO A 213 24.76 10.99 5.70
CA PRO A 213 25.22 11.45 4.39
C PRO A 213 26.46 12.35 4.52
N THR A 214 27.07 12.74 3.41
CA THR A 214 28.19 13.72 3.39
C THR A 214 27.79 15.12 3.86
N VAL A 215 26.48 15.39 3.93
CA VAL A 215 25.84 16.57 4.55
C VAL A 215 24.62 16.04 5.30
N ASN A 216 24.44 16.41 6.57
CA ASN A 216 23.29 15.96 7.37
C ASN A 216 21.96 16.21 6.64
N ARG A 217 21.11 15.17 6.54
CA ARG A 217 19.72 15.34 6.15
C ARG A 217 18.91 15.73 7.38
N ILE A 218 18.29 16.90 7.33
CA ILE A 218 17.52 17.46 8.45
C ILE A 218 16.08 17.68 8.00
N PHE A 219 15.15 17.00 8.65
CA PHE A 219 13.73 17.36 8.65
C PHE A 219 13.48 18.26 9.86
N SER A 220 12.83 19.42 9.65
CA SER A 220 12.51 20.37 10.73
C SER A 220 11.01 20.62 10.80
N PHE A 221 10.48 20.67 12.01
CA PHE A 221 9.04 20.76 12.31
C PHE A 221 8.76 22.07 13.05
N GLN A 222 7.63 22.72 12.76
CA GLN A 222 7.20 23.96 13.42
C GLN A 222 5.78 23.83 13.96
N TYR A 223 5.52 24.49 15.07
CA TYR A 223 4.31 24.37 15.86
C TYR A 223 3.68 25.74 16.13
N ASP A 224 2.35 25.78 16.25
CA ASP A 224 1.65 26.95 16.78
C ASP A 224 1.63 26.97 18.32
N ALA A 225 0.98 27.99 18.90
CA ALA A 225 0.85 28.13 20.36
C ALA A 225 -0.15 27.15 21.01
N SER A 226 -0.84 26.34 20.21
CA SER A 226 -1.81 25.32 20.64
C SER A 226 -1.25 23.89 20.57
N GLY A 227 -0.02 23.72 20.05
CA GLY A 227 0.60 22.40 19.85
C GLY A 227 0.31 21.75 18.50
N ASN A 228 -0.31 22.46 17.55
CA ASN A 228 -0.55 21.94 16.20
C ASN A 228 0.74 22.02 15.37
N MET A 229 1.12 20.96 14.64
CA MET A 229 2.27 20.99 13.73
C MET A 229 1.90 21.72 12.44
N ILE A 230 2.28 22.98 12.29
CA ILE A 230 1.88 23.86 11.17
C ILE A 230 2.78 23.79 9.94
N GLN A 231 4.05 23.36 10.06
CA GLN A 231 4.95 23.25 8.91
C GLN A 231 5.99 22.12 9.11
N VAL A 232 6.30 21.42 8.03
CA VAL A 232 7.47 20.53 7.92
C VAL A 232 8.36 20.99 6.78
N THR A 233 9.65 21.11 7.07
CA THR A 233 10.71 21.52 6.14
C THR A 233 11.62 20.33 5.89
N ASN A 234 11.77 19.91 4.62
CA ASN A 234 12.60 18.76 4.26
C ASN A 234 14.10 19.14 4.05
N PRO A 235 15.01 18.17 3.85
CA PRO A 235 16.44 18.42 3.65
C PRO A 235 16.85 19.35 2.49
N LEU A 236 15.96 19.70 1.56
CA LEU A 236 16.21 20.71 0.51
C LEU A 236 15.62 22.09 0.83
N GLY A 237 15.03 22.26 2.01
CA GLY A 237 14.35 23.50 2.42
C GLY A 237 12.94 23.66 1.83
N HIS A 238 12.37 22.58 1.27
CA HIS A 238 11.01 22.59 0.74
C HIS A 238 10.00 22.36 1.87
N ASN A 239 8.89 23.09 1.85
CA ASN A 239 7.90 23.10 2.93
C ASN A 239 6.61 22.35 2.55
N ILE A 240 6.03 21.63 3.51
CA ILE A 240 4.59 21.30 3.54
C ILE A 240 4.00 22.07 4.71
N ILE A 241 2.86 22.73 4.51
CA ILE A 241 2.19 23.58 5.51
C ILE A 241 0.79 23.02 5.78
N TYR A 242 0.36 23.07 7.04
CA TYR A 242 -0.91 22.54 7.52
C TYR A 242 -1.77 23.67 8.10
N GLY A 243 -2.96 23.87 7.53
CA GLY A 243 -4.01 24.71 8.08
C GLY A 243 -4.87 23.91 9.06
N TYR A 244 -5.31 24.57 10.13
CA TYR A 244 -6.06 23.96 11.22
C TYR A 244 -7.37 24.72 11.50
N GLY A 245 -8.42 23.98 11.87
CA GLY A 245 -9.69 24.52 12.35
C GLY A 245 -9.70 24.75 13.86
N ASP A 246 -10.76 25.40 14.37
CA ASP A 246 -10.93 25.74 15.79
C ASP A 246 -10.90 24.52 16.74
N TRP A 247 -11.11 23.31 16.23
CA TRP A 247 -11.11 22.05 16.97
C TRP A 247 -9.78 21.29 16.89
N GLY A 248 -8.70 21.90 16.38
CA GLY A 248 -7.38 21.26 16.23
C GLY A 248 -7.31 20.26 15.06
N ASN A 249 -8.34 20.21 14.20
CA ASN A 249 -8.39 19.37 13.02
C ASN A 249 -7.68 20.02 11.82
N ILE A 250 -6.87 19.27 11.06
CA ILE A 250 -6.27 19.76 9.80
C ILE A 250 -7.40 20.06 8.79
N THR A 251 -7.52 21.32 8.39
CA THR A 251 -8.51 21.81 7.41
C THR A 251 -7.93 22.13 6.04
N SER A 252 -6.60 22.27 5.93
CA SER A 252 -5.95 22.31 4.62
C SER A 252 -4.50 21.82 4.66
N ILE A 253 -4.01 21.34 3.52
CA ILE A 253 -2.63 20.93 3.31
C ILE A 253 -2.10 21.65 2.07
N ILE A 254 -1.02 22.39 2.23
CA ILE A 254 -0.34 23.12 1.16
C ILE A 254 0.99 22.41 0.87
N ASN A 255 1.20 22.00 -0.37
CA ASN A 255 2.41 21.29 -0.79
C ASN A 255 3.57 22.25 -1.11
N ALA A 256 4.72 21.69 -1.49
CA ALA A 256 5.94 22.46 -1.70
C ALA A 256 5.97 23.31 -2.99
N ARG A 257 4.96 23.19 -3.84
CA ARG A 257 4.70 24.09 -4.99
C ARG A 257 3.62 25.14 -4.71
N SER A 258 3.06 25.13 -3.50
CA SER A 258 1.89 25.92 -3.10
C SER A 258 0.58 25.57 -3.82
N ASP A 259 0.44 24.31 -4.27
CA ASP A 259 -0.89 23.75 -4.51
C ASP A 259 -1.54 23.40 -3.14
N THR A 260 -2.87 23.43 -3.05
CA THR A 260 -3.63 23.19 -1.81
C THR A 260 -4.66 22.07 -1.98
N VAL A 261 -4.83 21.26 -0.93
CA VAL A 261 -6.01 20.42 -0.70
C VAL A 261 -6.72 20.94 0.54
N ASP A 262 -8.03 21.16 0.43
CA ASP A 262 -8.89 21.61 1.52
C ASP A 262 -9.74 20.44 2.04
N ILE A 263 -9.93 20.37 3.36
CA ILE A 263 -10.66 19.30 4.07
C ILE A 263 -11.72 19.95 4.96
N PHE A 264 -12.99 19.69 4.64
CA PHE A 264 -14.13 20.23 5.37
C PHE A 264 -14.76 19.16 6.25
N TYR A 265 -15.31 19.60 7.38
CA TYR A 265 -15.85 18.73 8.42
C TYR A 265 -17.28 19.10 8.76
N THR A 266 -18.06 18.10 9.15
CA THR A 266 -19.41 18.25 9.68
C THR A 266 -19.42 19.06 10.97
N ASN A 267 -20.41 19.94 11.14
CA ASN A 267 -20.62 20.73 12.38
C ASN A 267 -21.26 19.89 13.52
N SER A 268 -20.84 18.63 13.62
CA SER A 268 -21.22 17.67 14.66
C SER A 268 -20.45 17.94 15.95
N VAL A 269 -21.10 17.75 17.10
CA VAL A 269 -20.55 18.04 18.44
C VAL A 269 -19.87 16.81 19.07
N GLU A 270 -20.14 15.61 18.55
CA GLU A 270 -19.68 14.35 19.16
C GLU A 270 -18.50 13.71 18.41
N ILE A 271 -18.52 13.75 17.06
CA ILE A 271 -17.37 13.41 16.20
C ILE A 271 -17.39 14.36 15.00
N SER A 272 -16.28 15.08 14.75
CA SER A 272 -16.08 15.86 13.53
C SER A 272 -15.67 14.93 12.38
N ALA A 273 -16.65 14.37 11.68
CA ALA A 273 -16.46 13.60 10.46
C ALA A 273 -16.18 14.52 9.25
N VAL A 274 -15.25 14.14 8.35
CA VAL A 274 -15.00 14.84 7.07
C VAL A 274 -16.25 14.81 6.20
N SER A 275 -16.69 15.97 5.70
CA SER A 275 -17.80 16.07 4.74
C SER A 275 -17.34 16.25 3.29
N GLU A 276 -16.14 16.78 3.06
CA GLU A 276 -15.59 17.05 1.73
C GLU A 276 -14.06 17.07 1.76
N MET A 277 -13.43 16.51 0.72
CA MET A 277 -12.06 16.84 0.33
C MET A 277 -12.08 17.45 -1.08
N SER A 278 -11.41 18.58 -1.28
CA SER A 278 -11.34 19.21 -2.61
C SER A 278 -9.98 19.84 -2.95
N CYS A 279 -9.71 19.95 -4.25
CA CYS A 279 -8.55 20.67 -4.80
C CYS A 279 -9.03 21.58 -5.93
N SER A 280 -9.34 22.83 -5.57
CA SER A 280 -10.01 23.81 -6.44
C SER A 280 -9.24 24.15 -7.73
N VAL A 281 -7.92 23.96 -7.76
CA VAL A 281 -7.05 24.22 -8.93
C VAL A 281 -7.33 23.27 -10.10
N VAL A 282 -7.92 22.10 -9.84
CA VAL A 282 -8.23 21.05 -10.82
C VAL A 282 -9.69 20.58 -10.77
N ASN A 283 -10.57 21.34 -10.11
CA ASN A 283 -11.98 20.99 -9.83
C ASN A 283 -12.24 19.68 -9.05
N TYR A 284 -11.21 19.00 -8.54
CA TYR A 284 -11.40 17.76 -7.76
C TYR A 284 -12.30 18.02 -6.56
N ASN A 285 -13.32 17.20 -6.38
CA ASN A 285 -14.24 17.25 -5.25
C ASN A 285 -14.75 15.84 -4.90
N LYS A 286 -14.57 15.43 -3.64
CA LYS A 286 -15.12 14.17 -3.10
C LYS A 286 -15.88 14.47 -1.81
N LEU A 287 -17.19 14.23 -1.85
CA LEU A 287 -18.15 14.44 -0.78
C LEU A 287 -18.39 13.15 0.02
N PHE A 288 -18.65 13.31 1.31
CA PHE A 288 -18.89 12.25 2.29
C PHE A 288 -20.15 12.57 3.10
N ASN A 289 -21.16 11.69 3.05
CA ASN A 289 -22.47 11.94 3.62
C ASN A 289 -22.95 10.77 4.50
N TYR A 290 -22.95 10.98 5.82
CA TYR A 290 -23.29 9.98 6.85
C TYR A 290 -24.81 10.00 7.15
N GLU A 291 -25.62 9.55 6.19
CA GLU A 291 -27.10 9.43 6.29
C GLU A 291 -27.60 8.69 7.55
N THR A 292 -26.82 7.74 8.10
CA THR A 292 -27.05 7.14 9.43
C THR A 292 -25.76 6.60 10.08
N GLU A 293 -25.84 6.21 11.36
CA GLU A 293 -24.89 5.26 11.99
C GLU A 293 -24.70 4.03 11.07
N ASP A 294 -25.83 3.47 10.62
CA ASP A 294 -25.94 2.51 9.53
C ASP A 294 -26.14 3.20 8.14
N GLN A 295 -25.45 4.28 7.77
CA GLN A 295 -25.26 4.73 6.36
C GLN A 295 -24.26 5.88 6.14
N THR A 296 -23.28 5.67 5.26
CA THR A 296 -22.51 6.71 4.53
C THR A 296 -22.73 6.59 3.02
N ILE A 297 -22.52 7.67 2.27
CA ILE A 297 -22.46 7.74 0.81
C ILE A 297 -21.24 8.59 0.44
N VAL A 298 -20.48 8.16 -0.57
CA VAL A 298 -19.34 8.90 -1.12
C VAL A 298 -19.64 9.25 -2.57
N THR A 299 -19.56 10.53 -2.89
CA THR A 299 -19.78 11.07 -4.24
C THR A 299 -18.52 11.81 -4.67
N GLN A 300 -17.88 11.34 -5.73
CA GLN A 300 -16.87 12.13 -6.43
C GLN A 300 -17.55 12.84 -7.60
N ASN A 301 -17.48 14.18 -7.62
CA ASN A 301 -18.20 14.97 -8.60
C ASN A 301 -17.43 14.94 -9.93
N VAL A 302 -18.07 14.53 -11.02
CA VAL A 302 -17.41 14.32 -12.32
C VAL A 302 -18.35 14.75 -13.45
N ASN A 303 -17.83 15.52 -14.41
CA ASN A 303 -18.62 15.98 -15.54
C ASN A 303 -18.67 14.89 -16.64
N PRO A 304 -19.82 14.28 -16.99
CA PRO A 304 -21.20 14.74 -16.73
C PRO A 304 -22.06 13.89 -15.77
N GLU A 305 -21.57 12.78 -15.20
CA GLU A 305 -22.31 11.91 -14.26
C GLU A 305 -21.41 11.63 -13.03
N ASP A 306 -21.86 11.98 -11.82
CA ASP A 306 -21.06 11.82 -10.60
C ASP A 306 -20.81 10.34 -10.25
N HIS A 307 -19.63 10.05 -9.68
CA HIS A 307 -19.23 8.70 -9.31
C HIS A 307 -19.64 8.42 -7.86
N ILE A 308 -20.73 7.67 -7.69
CA ILE A 308 -21.37 7.41 -6.39
C ILE A 308 -21.09 5.98 -5.91
N THR A 309 -20.49 5.86 -4.72
CA THR A 309 -20.31 4.60 -4.00
C THR A 309 -21.03 4.66 -2.64
N THR A 310 -21.76 3.61 -2.24
CA THR A 310 -22.59 3.62 -1.02
C THR A 310 -21.95 2.81 0.12
N TYR A 311 -21.81 3.43 1.29
CA TYR A 311 -20.87 3.12 2.38
C TYR A 311 -21.57 2.87 3.76
N ILE A 312 -22.23 1.75 4.03
CA ILE A 312 -23.28 1.58 5.10
C ILE A 312 -22.88 0.74 6.38
N PHE A 313 -21.71 0.06 6.41
CA PHE A 313 -21.03 -0.75 7.47
C PHE A 313 -21.57 -2.13 7.94
N ASP A 314 -21.60 -2.45 9.25
CA ASP A 314 -22.26 -3.56 10.02
C ASP A 314 -22.35 -3.13 11.51
N THR A 315 -22.94 -3.90 12.43
CA THR A 315 -23.13 -3.47 13.84
C THR A 315 -21.86 -3.29 14.67
N VAL A 316 -20.70 -3.76 14.19
CA VAL A 316 -19.36 -3.50 14.77
C VAL A 316 -18.47 -2.67 13.83
N GLY A 317 -19.07 -2.13 12.76
CA GLY A 317 -18.41 -1.29 11.77
C GLY A 317 -17.64 -2.04 10.69
N ARG A 318 -17.92 -3.33 10.46
CA ARG A 318 -17.41 -4.10 9.31
C ARG A 318 -18.23 -3.75 8.06
N VAL A 319 -18.24 -4.59 7.04
CA VAL A 319 -18.35 -4.10 5.66
C VAL A 319 -18.93 -5.22 4.76
N VAL A 320 -20.22 -5.18 4.32
CA VAL A 320 -20.96 -6.39 3.81
C VAL A 320 -21.74 -6.45 2.44
N GLU A 321 -22.21 -5.37 1.76
CA GLU A 321 -22.92 -5.32 0.44
C GLU A 321 -22.60 -4.10 -0.52
N ILE A 322 -21.33 -3.84 -0.88
CA ILE A 322 -20.79 -2.72 -1.70
C ILE A 322 -21.72 -2.19 -2.80
N LYS A 323 -22.14 -0.91 -2.85
CA LYS A 323 -22.94 -0.42 -4.01
C LYS A 323 -22.22 0.62 -4.86
N TYR A 324 -22.03 0.33 -6.15
CA TYR A 324 -21.51 1.27 -7.15
C TYR A 324 -22.69 1.84 -7.98
N GLY A 325 -23.20 2.99 -7.56
CA GLY A 325 -24.48 3.54 -7.98
C GLY A 325 -25.66 2.61 -7.67
N GLN A 326 -26.71 2.69 -8.47
CA GLN A 326 -27.88 1.78 -8.40
C GLN A 326 -27.71 0.52 -9.28
N ARG A 327 -26.50 0.23 -9.79
CA ARG A 327 -26.30 -0.68 -10.95
C ARG A 327 -25.72 -2.05 -10.61
N SER A 328 -24.93 -2.19 -9.54
CA SER A 328 -24.51 -3.50 -9.01
C SER A 328 -23.98 -3.38 -7.58
N SER A 329 -23.95 -4.52 -6.88
CA SER A 329 -23.28 -4.66 -5.59
C SER A 329 -22.50 -5.96 -5.44
N ILE A 330 -21.54 -5.97 -4.51
CA ILE A 330 -20.71 -7.14 -4.16
C ILE A 330 -20.72 -7.33 -2.64
N LEU A 331 -20.57 -8.54 -2.12
CA LEU A 331 -20.83 -8.86 -0.71
C LEU A 331 -19.56 -9.32 0.02
N TYR A 332 -19.56 -9.17 1.35
CA TYR A 332 -18.64 -9.86 2.25
C TYR A 332 -19.36 -10.48 3.44
N GLU A 333 -18.93 -11.69 3.80
CA GLU A 333 -19.32 -12.39 5.02
C GLU A 333 -18.11 -12.51 5.95
N TRP A 334 -18.33 -12.34 7.26
CA TRP A 334 -17.26 -12.23 8.27
C TRP A 334 -17.48 -13.24 9.40
N ASP A 335 -16.40 -13.85 9.89
CA ASP A 335 -16.44 -14.68 11.09
C ASP A 335 -16.48 -13.84 12.39
N GLU A 336 -16.38 -14.50 13.55
CA GLU A 336 -16.31 -13.82 14.85
C GLU A 336 -14.95 -13.15 15.09
N ASP A 337 -13.89 -13.55 14.37
CA ASP A 337 -12.51 -13.07 14.50
C ASP A 337 -12.17 -11.87 13.58
N ASN A 338 -13.10 -11.46 12.71
CA ASN A 338 -12.94 -10.45 11.65
C ASN A 338 -12.14 -10.88 10.41
N ASN A 339 -12.10 -12.18 10.08
CA ASN A 339 -11.65 -12.65 8.78
C ASN A 339 -12.83 -12.67 7.77
N ILE A 340 -12.54 -12.46 6.48
CA ILE A 340 -13.54 -12.56 5.40
C ILE A 340 -13.76 -14.05 5.09
N VAL A 341 -14.89 -14.64 5.44
CA VAL A 341 -15.21 -16.05 5.12
C VAL A 341 -15.97 -16.21 3.81
N GLY A 342 -16.56 -15.13 3.28
CA GLY A 342 -17.25 -15.13 1.99
C GLY A 342 -17.09 -13.81 1.25
N TYR A 343 -16.97 -13.88 -0.07
CA TYR A 343 -16.98 -12.76 -0.99
C TYR A 343 -17.90 -13.09 -2.16
N THR A 344 -18.79 -12.18 -2.55
CA THR A 344 -19.71 -12.39 -3.69
C THR A 344 -19.56 -11.23 -4.67
N ASP A 345 -19.16 -11.44 -5.92
CA ASP A 345 -18.87 -10.35 -6.86
C ASP A 345 -20.10 -9.70 -7.53
N GLU A 346 -19.90 -8.70 -8.41
CA GLU A 346 -20.99 -7.93 -9.03
C GLU A 346 -21.95 -8.76 -9.90
N ASN A 347 -21.54 -9.96 -10.31
CA ASN A 347 -22.37 -10.90 -11.07
C ASN A 347 -23.02 -11.97 -10.16
N GLY A 348 -22.78 -11.94 -8.84
CA GLY A 348 -23.24 -12.94 -7.88
C GLY A 348 -22.32 -14.15 -7.73
N ASN A 349 -21.06 -14.08 -8.21
CA ASN A 349 -20.12 -15.19 -8.11
C ASN A 349 -19.52 -15.24 -6.70
N ILE A 350 -19.70 -16.34 -5.99
CA ILE A 350 -19.22 -16.52 -4.61
C ILE A 350 -17.80 -17.11 -4.60
N THR A 351 -16.93 -16.60 -3.73
CA THR A 351 -15.66 -17.20 -3.31
C THR A 351 -15.69 -17.33 -1.78
N THR A 352 -15.28 -18.46 -1.21
CA THR A 352 -15.31 -18.68 0.25
C THR A 352 -13.93 -18.99 0.80
N TYR A 353 -13.73 -18.68 2.07
CA TYR A 353 -12.43 -18.79 2.74
C TYR A 353 -12.59 -19.43 4.12
N THR A 354 -11.59 -20.20 4.54
CA THR A 354 -11.50 -20.78 5.89
C THR A 354 -10.16 -20.44 6.54
N TYR A 355 -10.12 -20.36 7.87
CA TYR A 355 -8.96 -19.89 8.63
C TYR A 355 -8.60 -20.82 9.79
N ASP A 356 -7.34 -20.76 10.22
CA ASP A 356 -6.92 -21.30 11.52
C ASP A 356 -7.17 -20.30 12.67
N ASN A 357 -6.92 -20.74 13.90
CA ASN A 357 -7.06 -19.91 15.11
C ASN A 357 -5.95 -18.84 15.27
N LYS A 358 -5.19 -18.56 14.22
CA LYS A 358 -4.21 -17.47 14.13
C LYS A 358 -4.51 -16.55 12.95
N GLY A 359 -5.70 -16.68 12.32
CA GLY A 359 -6.12 -15.89 11.16
C GLY A 359 -5.22 -16.11 9.95
N ASN A 360 -4.81 -17.35 9.69
CA ASN A 360 -4.15 -17.74 8.45
C ASN A 360 -5.14 -18.49 7.56
N MET A 361 -5.28 -18.07 6.31
CA MET A 361 -6.23 -18.64 5.35
C MET A 361 -5.80 -20.06 4.97
N LEU A 362 -6.58 -21.07 5.36
CA LEU A 362 -6.31 -22.49 5.12
C LEU A 362 -6.83 -22.97 3.76
N VAL A 363 -7.98 -22.45 3.32
CA VAL A 363 -8.59 -22.80 2.02
C VAL A 363 -9.22 -21.55 1.42
N GLU A 364 -9.01 -21.34 0.12
CA GLU A 364 -9.84 -20.50 -0.77
C GLU A 364 -10.61 -21.43 -1.71
N GLU A 365 -11.94 -21.38 -1.74
CA GLU A 365 -12.78 -22.09 -2.72
C GLU A 365 -13.43 -21.09 -3.67
N ASP A 366 -13.19 -21.28 -4.97
CA ASP A 366 -13.63 -20.36 -6.03
C ASP A 366 -15.07 -20.61 -6.50
N CYS A 367 -15.58 -19.71 -7.34
CA CYS A 367 -16.96 -19.76 -7.87
C CYS A 367 -17.27 -20.96 -8.79
N MET A 368 -16.28 -21.76 -9.16
CA MET A 368 -16.46 -23.03 -9.88
C MET A 368 -16.35 -24.24 -8.94
N GLY A 369 -16.05 -24.03 -7.65
CA GLY A 369 -15.86 -25.06 -6.65
C GLY A 369 -14.45 -25.66 -6.63
N ASN A 370 -13.43 -24.95 -7.15
CA ASN A 370 -12.04 -25.40 -7.04
C ASN A 370 -11.38 -24.79 -5.79
N SER A 371 -10.76 -25.64 -4.97
CA SER A 371 -10.11 -25.23 -3.72
C SER A 371 -8.60 -25.09 -3.86
N GLU A 372 -8.02 -24.00 -3.36
CA GLU A 372 -6.57 -23.83 -3.13
C GLU A 372 -6.30 -23.91 -1.63
N ILE A 373 -5.31 -24.71 -1.22
CA ILE A 373 -5.13 -25.11 0.18
C ILE A 373 -3.73 -24.70 0.66
N PHE A 374 -3.68 -24.10 1.85
CA PHE A 374 -2.46 -23.59 2.47
C PHE A 374 -2.24 -24.26 3.83
N THR A 375 -0.99 -24.62 4.13
CA THR A 375 -0.58 -25.05 5.48
C THR A 375 0.50 -24.12 6.01
N TYR A 376 0.58 -23.96 7.33
CA TYR A 376 1.48 -22.99 7.99
C TYR A 376 2.39 -23.66 9.03
N ASN A 377 3.48 -22.99 9.41
CA ASN A 377 4.28 -23.35 10.57
C ASN A 377 3.72 -22.71 11.85
N ASP A 378 3.83 -23.41 12.99
CA ASP A 378 3.30 -22.93 14.26
C ASP A 378 4.04 -21.70 14.82
N MET A 379 5.32 -21.56 14.45
CA MET A 379 6.29 -20.67 15.10
C MET A 379 6.21 -19.21 14.62
N TYR A 380 6.02 -19.00 13.30
CA TYR A 380 6.03 -17.66 12.68
C TYR A 380 4.92 -17.47 11.64
N ASN A 381 3.93 -18.37 11.60
CA ASN A 381 2.78 -18.32 10.69
C ASN A 381 3.19 -18.25 9.20
N GLN A 382 4.24 -18.98 8.82
CA GLN A 382 4.75 -19.03 7.44
C GLN A 382 4.17 -20.22 6.70
N ILE A 383 3.82 -20.02 5.43
CA ILE A 383 3.32 -21.08 4.54
C ILE A 383 4.37 -22.19 4.41
N THR A 384 3.99 -23.43 4.70
CA THR A 384 4.79 -24.66 4.56
C THR A 384 4.37 -25.51 3.36
N SER A 385 3.14 -25.37 2.88
CA SER A 385 2.65 -25.93 1.61
C SER A 385 1.60 -25.02 1.00
N ILE A 386 1.62 -24.90 -0.33
CA ILE A 386 0.47 -24.47 -1.14
C ILE A 386 0.11 -25.66 -2.03
N THR A 387 -1.15 -26.08 -2.03
CA THR A 387 -1.70 -27.05 -2.97
C THR A 387 -2.67 -26.30 -3.89
N ASP A 388 -2.32 -26.19 -5.16
CA ASP A 388 -3.08 -25.41 -6.14
C ASP A 388 -4.43 -26.07 -6.50
N LYS A 389 -5.28 -25.34 -7.23
CA LYS A 389 -6.63 -25.77 -7.64
C LYS A 389 -6.66 -27.02 -8.54
N ASN A 390 -5.51 -27.49 -9.04
CA ASN A 390 -5.36 -28.76 -9.76
C ASN A 390 -4.92 -29.92 -8.83
N GLY A 391 -4.62 -29.65 -7.55
CA GLY A 391 -4.11 -30.61 -6.58
C GLY A 391 -2.58 -30.69 -6.51
N ASN A 392 -1.84 -29.78 -7.14
CA ASN A 392 -0.37 -29.82 -7.16
C ASN A 392 0.22 -29.08 -5.96
N SER A 393 1.04 -29.75 -5.16
CA SER A 393 1.69 -29.16 -3.97
C SER A 393 3.07 -28.58 -4.28
N THR A 394 3.35 -27.40 -3.74
CA THR A 394 4.70 -26.82 -3.58
C THR A 394 4.95 -26.60 -2.09
N THR A 395 6.10 -27.04 -1.57
CA THR A 395 6.39 -27.04 -0.13
C THR A 395 7.63 -26.22 0.24
N TYR A 396 7.62 -25.65 1.44
CA TYR A 396 8.61 -24.68 1.92
C TYR A 396 9.14 -25.11 3.31
N ASN A 397 10.45 -25.28 3.43
CA ASN A 397 11.11 -25.65 4.68
C ASN A 397 11.90 -24.46 5.23
N TYR A 398 11.91 -24.27 6.55
CA TYR A 398 12.53 -23.13 7.23
C TYR A 398 13.46 -23.55 8.36
N ASP A 399 14.37 -22.66 8.76
CA ASP A 399 15.18 -22.82 9.98
C ASP A 399 14.44 -22.32 11.26
N GLU A 400 15.10 -22.43 12.41
CA GLU A 400 14.57 -22.00 13.72
C GLU A 400 14.34 -20.48 13.85
N ASN A 401 14.88 -19.68 12.92
CA ASN A 401 14.64 -18.24 12.80
C ASN A 401 13.62 -17.91 11.68
N GLY A 402 13.05 -18.93 11.04
CA GLY A 402 12.09 -18.78 9.95
C GLY A 402 12.69 -18.34 8.61
N ASN A 403 14.00 -18.44 8.42
CA ASN A 403 14.63 -18.24 7.10
C ASN A 403 14.31 -19.44 6.21
N LEU A 404 14.05 -19.22 4.92
CA LEU A 404 13.77 -20.31 3.97
C LEU A 404 15.04 -21.14 3.77
N LEU A 405 14.95 -22.46 3.89
CA LEU A 405 16.05 -23.40 3.62
C LEU A 405 15.89 -24.06 2.25
N SER A 406 14.66 -24.41 1.88
CA SER A 406 14.35 -24.98 0.57
C SER A 406 12.90 -24.75 0.15
N GLU A 407 12.70 -24.68 -1.16
CA GLU A 407 11.42 -24.77 -1.84
C GLU A 407 11.43 -26.04 -2.70
N VAL A 408 10.37 -26.85 -2.63
CA VAL A 408 10.24 -28.10 -3.38
C VAL A 408 8.99 -28.03 -4.25
N ASP A 409 9.18 -28.11 -5.56
CA ASP A 409 8.07 -28.07 -6.52
C ASP A 409 7.34 -29.42 -6.64
N CYS A 410 6.20 -29.41 -7.33
CA CYS A 410 5.30 -30.56 -7.46
C CYS A 410 5.89 -31.80 -8.16
N LEU A 411 7.05 -31.68 -8.84
CA LEU A 411 7.80 -32.81 -9.40
C LEU A 411 8.90 -33.31 -8.43
N GLY A 412 9.06 -32.68 -7.28
CA GLY A 412 10.10 -32.95 -6.30
C GLY A 412 11.43 -32.24 -6.59
N ASN A 413 11.50 -31.33 -7.56
CA ASN A 413 12.74 -30.57 -7.77
C ASN A 413 12.90 -29.53 -6.66
N THR A 414 14.13 -29.35 -6.16
CA THR A 414 14.39 -28.54 -4.96
C THR A 414 15.29 -27.34 -5.28
N ASP A 415 14.82 -26.15 -4.96
CA ASP A 415 15.59 -24.91 -4.88
C ASP A 415 16.04 -24.72 -3.41
N THR A 416 17.30 -24.33 -3.15
CA THR A 416 17.90 -24.32 -1.79
C THR A 416 18.65 -23.04 -1.45
N TYR A 417 18.62 -22.65 -0.17
CA TYR A 417 19.09 -21.34 0.32
C TYR A 417 19.95 -21.49 1.57
N VAL A 418 21.07 -20.76 1.65
CA VAL A 418 21.95 -20.67 2.82
C VAL A 418 21.99 -19.22 3.28
N HIS A 419 21.77 -19.00 4.58
CA HIS A 419 21.65 -17.68 5.19
C HIS A 419 22.85 -17.34 6.09
N ASP A 420 23.17 -16.05 6.24
CA ASP A 420 24.04 -15.56 7.30
C ASP A 420 23.28 -15.44 8.65
N SER A 421 24.01 -15.17 9.72
CA SER A 421 23.45 -15.01 11.08
C SER A 421 22.52 -13.80 11.26
N TYR A 422 22.27 -13.03 10.19
CA TYR A 422 21.41 -11.85 10.18
C TYR A 422 20.19 -12.05 9.24
N GLY A 423 20.09 -13.20 8.56
CA GLY A 423 18.98 -13.52 7.65
C GLY A 423 19.18 -13.10 6.19
N ASN A 424 20.42 -12.84 5.75
CA ASN A 424 20.72 -12.54 4.33
C ASN A 424 21.10 -13.85 3.60
N VAL A 425 20.51 -14.12 2.44
CA VAL A 425 20.87 -15.29 1.60
C VAL A 425 22.30 -15.11 1.08
N VAL A 426 23.27 -15.88 1.57
CA VAL A 426 24.68 -15.84 1.11
C VAL A 426 24.97 -16.84 0.00
N SER A 427 24.13 -17.86 -0.17
CA SER A 427 24.20 -18.79 -1.29
C SER A 427 22.81 -19.30 -1.65
N PHE A 428 22.53 -19.40 -2.94
CA PHE A 428 21.32 -20.00 -3.50
C PHE A 428 21.73 -21.07 -4.52
N THR A 429 21.19 -22.29 -4.43
CA THR A 429 21.38 -23.31 -5.46
C THR A 429 20.03 -23.69 -6.03
N ASN A 430 19.86 -23.46 -7.33
CA ASN A 430 18.59 -23.74 -7.99
C ASN A 430 18.38 -25.23 -8.25
N LYS A 431 17.18 -25.59 -8.66
CA LYS A 431 16.77 -26.96 -9.00
C LYS A 431 17.48 -27.63 -10.19
N ALA A 432 18.32 -26.89 -10.93
CA ALA A 432 19.24 -27.48 -11.91
C ALA A 432 20.63 -27.81 -11.32
N GLY A 433 20.84 -27.54 -10.03
CA GLY A 433 22.12 -27.69 -9.33
C GLY A 433 23.06 -26.50 -9.49
N CYS A 434 22.59 -25.37 -10.03
CA CYS A 434 23.42 -24.20 -10.31
C CYS A 434 23.46 -23.25 -9.11
N THR A 435 24.64 -23.07 -8.51
CA THR A 435 24.83 -22.22 -7.31
C THR A 435 25.21 -20.79 -7.68
N THR A 436 24.54 -19.82 -7.04
CA THR A 436 24.87 -18.39 -7.05
C THR A 436 25.30 -17.97 -5.64
N ILE A 437 26.40 -17.22 -5.51
CA ILE A 437 26.94 -16.75 -4.23
C ILE A 437 26.72 -15.24 -4.10
N LEU A 438 26.35 -14.78 -2.90
CA LEU A 438 25.96 -13.41 -2.61
C LEU A 438 26.79 -12.87 -1.44
N ALA A 439 27.21 -11.60 -1.52
CA ALA A 439 27.92 -10.91 -0.44
C ALA A 439 27.28 -9.55 -0.12
N TYR A 440 27.38 -9.14 1.15
CA TYR A 440 26.70 -7.99 1.71
C TYR A 440 27.65 -7.07 2.49
N ASP A 441 27.31 -5.79 2.59
CA ASP A 441 27.97 -4.85 3.50
C ASP A 441 27.42 -4.95 4.94
N ILE A 442 27.89 -4.06 5.83
CA ILE A 442 27.44 -3.99 7.22
C ILE A 442 25.98 -3.54 7.39
N TYR A 443 25.41 -2.89 6.37
CA TYR A 443 24.04 -2.37 6.34
C TYR A 443 23.03 -3.37 5.77
N GLY A 444 23.51 -4.48 5.17
CA GLY A 444 22.67 -5.46 4.48
C GLY A 444 22.46 -5.16 2.98
N ASN A 445 23.22 -4.24 2.38
CA ASN A 445 23.19 -4.00 0.94
C ASN A 445 24.04 -5.05 0.20
N LYS A 446 23.56 -5.52 -0.95
CA LYS A 446 24.16 -6.63 -1.74
C LYS A 446 25.35 -6.14 -2.59
N ILE A 447 26.57 -6.19 -2.06
CA ILE A 447 27.78 -5.69 -2.73
C ILE A 447 28.32 -6.59 -3.85
N SER A 448 27.97 -7.87 -3.90
CA SER A 448 28.45 -8.79 -4.95
C SER A 448 27.47 -9.91 -5.26
N VAL A 449 27.43 -10.34 -6.52
CA VAL A 449 26.84 -11.61 -6.97
C VAL A 449 27.85 -12.35 -7.83
N THR A 450 28.12 -13.61 -7.50
CA THR A 450 28.89 -14.54 -8.33
C THR A 450 27.94 -15.58 -8.89
N ASP A 451 27.88 -15.70 -10.22
CA ASP A 451 27.02 -16.67 -10.90
C ASP A 451 27.63 -18.09 -10.96
N PRO A 452 26.91 -19.11 -11.44
CA PRO A 452 27.38 -20.50 -11.48
C PRO A 452 28.61 -20.73 -12.38
N ASP A 453 28.86 -19.86 -13.36
CA ASP A 453 30.02 -19.91 -14.25
C ASP A 453 31.23 -19.16 -13.65
N GLY A 454 31.03 -18.47 -12.51
CA GLY A 454 32.05 -17.72 -11.79
C GLY A 454 32.17 -16.25 -12.20
N ASN A 455 31.27 -15.72 -13.02
CA ASN A 455 31.27 -14.30 -13.38
C ASN A 455 30.72 -13.48 -12.22
N ILE A 456 31.34 -12.32 -11.96
CA ILE A 456 31.02 -11.47 -10.82
C ILE A 456 30.45 -10.14 -11.29
N GLU A 457 29.34 -9.72 -10.70
CA GLU A 457 28.84 -8.34 -10.74
C GLU A 457 28.90 -7.73 -9.33
N THR A 458 29.21 -6.44 -9.23
CA THR A 458 29.46 -5.75 -7.94
C THR A 458 28.72 -4.42 -7.84
N TYR A 459 28.38 -4.03 -6.62
CA TYR A 459 27.65 -2.81 -6.31
C TYR A 459 28.36 -2.00 -5.23
N THR A 460 28.34 -0.68 -5.35
CA THR A 460 28.67 0.24 -4.25
C THR A 460 27.44 1.02 -3.83
N TYR A 461 27.38 1.42 -2.57
CA TYR A 461 26.26 2.13 -1.98
C TYR A 461 26.74 3.41 -1.29
N ASP A 462 25.83 4.37 -1.12
CA ASP A 462 25.98 5.40 -0.09
C ASP A 462 25.53 4.85 1.28
N PRO A 463 25.79 5.55 2.40
CA PRO A 463 25.49 5.02 3.75
C PRO A 463 23.99 4.92 4.08
N ILE A 464 23.12 5.27 3.13
CA ILE A 464 21.66 5.35 3.27
C ILE A 464 20.92 4.44 2.27
N GLY A 465 21.66 3.64 1.49
CA GLY A 465 21.15 2.51 0.69
C GLY A 465 20.98 2.77 -0.81
N ASN A 466 21.34 3.94 -1.33
CA ASN A 466 21.27 4.21 -2.76
C ASN A 466 22.50 3.59 -3.49
N VAL A 467 22.29 2.97 -4.66
CA VAL A 467 23.37 2.34 -5.44
C VAL A 467 24.21 3.42 -6.13
N THR A 468 25.43 3.66 -5.66
CA THR A 468 26.33 4.68 -6.26
C THR A 468 27.10 4.17 -7.48
N SER A 469 27.33 2.86 -7.58
CA SER A 469 27.81 2.23 -8.81
C SER A 469 27.36 0.77 -8.91
N PHE A 470 27.28 0.30 -10.16
CA PHE A 470 27.07 -1.09 -10.54
C PHE A 470 28.12 -1.45 -11.59
N THR A 471 28.81 -2.57 -11.41
CA THR A 471 29.71 -3.15 -12.42
C THR A 471 29.19 -4.50 -12.82
N ASP A 472 28.94 -4.69 -14.11
CA ASP A 472 28.37 -5.93 -14.65
C ASP A 472 29.42 -7.05 -14.79
N LYS A 473 28.96 -8.23 -15.20
CA LYS A 473 29.78 -9.43 -15.45
C LYS A 473 30.84 -9.24 -16.55
N ASN A 474 30.73 -8.20 -17.38
CA ASN A 474 31.71 -7.85 -18.41
C ASN A 474 32.73 -6.80 -17.94
N SER A 475 32.69 -6.40 -16.66
CA SER A 475 33.45 -5.28 -16.08
C SER A 475 33.07 -3.89 -16.61
N CYS A 476 31.84 -3.73 -17.12
CA CYS A 476 31.28 -2.43 -17.49
C CYS A 476 30.68 -1.74 -16.24
N THR A 477 31.28 -0.64 -15.79
CA THR A 477 30.82 0.12 -14.62
C THR A 477 29.89 1.28 -15.01
N THR A 478 28.68 1.28 -14.47
CA THR A 478 27.73 2.42 -14.48
C THR A 478 27.72 3.08 -13.10
N THR A 479 27.67 4.41 -13.04
CA THR A 479 27.62 5.18 -11.78
C THR A 479 26.34 6.02 -11.70
N TYR A 480 25.84 6.24 -10.48
CA TYR A 480 24.60 6.97 -10.23
C TYR A 480 24.80 8.02 -9.12
N ASN A 481 24.12 9.17 -9.26
CA ASN A 481 24.09 10.23 -8.25
C ASN A 481 22.66 10.49 -7.76
N TYR A 482 22.54 11.01 -6.53
CA TYR A 482 21.28 11.26 -5.84
C TYR A 482 21.31 12.63 -5.13
N ASP A 483 20.13 13.18 -4.82
CA ASP A 483 19.98 14.36 -3.96
C ASP A 483 19.68 14.01 -2.49
N LEU A 484 19.54 15.04 -1.64
CA LEU A 484 19.24 14.88 -0.21
C LEU A 484 17.83 14.33 0.09
N LEU A 485 17.01 14.02 -0.93
CA LEU A 485 15.72 13.32 -0.81
C LEU A 485 15.76 11.92 -1.43
N ASN A 486 16.96 11.37 -1.70
CA ASN A 486 17.18 10.10 -2.41
C ASN A 486 16.63 10.08 -3.85
N ARG A 487 16.40 11.25 -4.48
CA ARG A 487 15.95 11.32 -5.87
C ARG A 487 17.15 11.22 -6.81
N HIS A 488 17.01 10.43 -7.88
CA HIS A 488 18.11 10.08 -8.78
C HIS A 488 18.46 11.22 -9.75
N THR A 489 19.62 11.84 -9.60
CA THR A 489 20.00 13.06 -10.34
C THR A 489 20.82 12.79 -11.61
N SER A 490 21.55 11.69 -11.72
CA SER A 490 22.23 11.31 -12.97
C SER A 490 22.70 9.87 -13.03
N THR A 491 22.56 9.24 -14.20
CA THR A 491 23.31 8.03 -14.59
C THR A 491 24.52 8.43 -15.44
N THR A 492 25.68 7.80 -15.25
CA THR A 492 26.77 7.79 -16.25
C THR A 492 27.13 6.34 -16.58
N ASP A 493 27.13 5.99 -17.86
CA ASP A 493 27.40 4.62 -18.32
C ASP A 493 28.90 4.28 -18.42
N ALA A 494 29.20 3.02 -18.74
CA ALA A 494 30.56 2.50 -18.87
C ALA A 494 31.37 3.08 -20.06
N LEU A 495 30.74 3.87 -20.94
CA LEU A 495 31.40 4.61 -22.02
C LEU A 495 31.62 6.09 -21.65
N GLY A 496 31.12 6.54 -20.51
CA GLY A 496 31.22 7.93 -20.03
C GLY A 496 30.08 8.84 -20.50
N TYR A 497 28.99 8.29 -21.04
CA TYR A 497 27.80 9.08 -21.41
C TYR A 497 26.92 9.30 -20.19
N THR A 498 26.54 10.56 -19.93
CA THR A 498 25.74 10.96 -18.77
C THR A 498 24.33 11.38 -19.18
N THR A 499 23.32 10.83 -18.50
CA THR A 499 21.93 11.32 -18.53
C THR A 499 21.61 11.96 -17.18
N THR A 500 21.04 13.17 -17.16
CA THR A 500 20.76 13.94 -15.92
C THR A 500 19.29 14.30 -15.75
N TYR A 501 18.83 14.33 -14.50
CA TYR A 501 17.46 14.64 -14.10
C TYR A 501 17.41 15.87 -13.19
N THR A 502 16.40 16.71 -13.37
CA THR A 502 16.02 17.75 -12.40
C THR A 502 14.59 17.52 -11.91
N TYR A 503 14.24 18.05 -10.75
CA TYR A 503 12.97 17.78 -10.08
C TYR A 503 12.31 19.07 -9.59
N ASP A 504 10.97 19.06 -9.53
CA ASP A 504 10.20 20.08 -8.84
C ASP A 504 10.25 19.90 -7.31
N ASN A 505 9.55 20.78 -6.59
CA ASN A 505 9.60 20.79 -5.14
C ASN A 505 8.89 19.59 -4.50
N ASN A 506 7.94 18.95 -5.21
CA ASN A 506 7.18 17.80 -4.75
C ASN A 506 7.87 16.45 -5.07
N GLY A 507 8.75 16.41 -6.08
CA GLY A 507 9.44 15.18 -6.49
C GLY A 507 9.21 14.75 -7.95
N ASN A 508 8.49 15.53 -8.74
CA ASN A 508 8.24 15.21 -10.15
C ASN A 508 9.42 15.66 -11.03
N ILE A 509 9.76 14.90 -12.07
CA ILE A 509 10.91 15.21 -12.95
C ILE A 509 10.57 16.45 -13.80
N LEU A 510 11.30 17.55 -13.65
CA LEU A 510 11.12 18.74 -14.50
C LEU A 510 11.84 18.60 -15.84
N THR A 511 13.05 18.03 -15.84
CA THR A 511 13.83 17.81 -17.07
C THR A 511 14.55 16.47 -17.04
N GLU A 512 14.56 15.78 -18.18
CA GLU A 512 15.56 14.77 -18.52
C GLU A 512 16.50 15.38 -19.57
N THR A 513 17.81 15.19 -19.43
CA THR A 513 18.80 15.53 -20.46
C THR A 513 19.58 14.27 -20.80
N ASP A 514 19.51 13.82 -22.04
CA ASP A 514 20.14 12.57 -22.49
C ASP A 514 21.66 12.70 -22.72
N ALA A 515 22.29 11.55 -22.99
CA ALA A 515 23.69 11.40 -23.40
C ALA A 515 24.16 12.33 -24.55
N ASN A 516 23.25 12.80 -25.39
CA ASN A 516 23.51 13.67 -26.54
C ASN A 516 23.30 15.16 -26.22
N GLY A 517 22.83 15.49 -25.01
CA GLY A 517 22.41 16.83 -24.61
C GLY A 517 20.99 17.22 -25.07
N CYS A 518 20.18 16.25 -25.50
CA CYS A 518 18.78 16.45 -25.85
C CYS A 518 17.95 16.59 -24.57
N ILE A 519 17.24 17.71 -24.41
CA ILE A 519 16.45 18.01 -23.21
C ILE A 519 14.96 17.72 -23.46
N THR A 520 14.36 16.87 -22.63
CA THR A 520 12.90 16.71 -22.51
C THR A 520 12.44 17.46 -21.25
N ILE A 521 11.41 18.29 -21.37
CA ILE A 521 10.87 19.11 -20.27
C ILE A 521 9.44 18.67 -19.97
N TYR A 522 9.12 18.48 -18.70
CA TYR A 522 7.78 18.09 -18.23
C TYR A 522 7.15 19.23 -17.43
N THR A 523 5.83 19.33 -17.47
CA THR A 523 5.06 20.18 -16.55
C THR A 523 3.91 19.39 -15.94
N TYR A 524 3.44 19.83 -14.77
CA TYR A 524 2.45 19.11 -13.97
C TYR A 524 1.28 20.01 -13.55
N ASP A 525 0.17 19.41 -13.16
CA ASP A 525 -0.93 20.09 -12.46
C ASP A 525 -0.87 19.88 -10.93
N ALA A 526 -1.84 20.43 -10.21
CA ALA A 526 -1.90 20.42 -8.74
C ALA A 526 -2.00 19.03 -8.10
N LEU A 527 -2.41 17.99 -8.84
CA LEU A 527 -2.40 16.60 -8.35
C LEU A 527 -1.11 15.85 -8.70
N ASN A 528 -0.14 16.54 -9.32
CA ASN A 528 1.11 16.00 -9.85
C ASN A 528 0.93 15.18 -11.15
N ARG A 529 -0.15 15.42 -11.90
CA ARG A 529 -0.42 14.75 -13.19
C ARG A 529 0.35 15.44 -14.31
N THR A 530 0.95 14.69 -15.24
CA THR A 530 1.77 15.23 -16.34
C THR A 530 0.90 16.05 -17.28
N LYS A 531 1.02 17.37 -17.25
CA LYS A 531 0.23 18.32 -18.05
C LYS A 531 0.78 18.53 -19.46
N THR A 532 2.11 18.63 -19.59
CA THR A 532 2.77 18.68 -20.91
C THR A 532 4.11 17.95 -20.89
N ILE A 533 4.53 17.48 -22.06
CA ILE A 533 5.89 17.01 -22.36
C ILE A 533 6.39 17.78 -23.58
N THR A 534 7.46 18.55 -23.42
CA THR A 534 8.17 19.21 -24.52
C THR A 534 9.42 18.41 -24.86
N ASN A 535 9.49 17.87 -26.08
CA ASN A 535 10.66 17.13 -26.55
C ASN A 535 11.81 18.07 -26.97
N ALA A 536 13.00 17.50 -27.19
CA ALA A 536 14.21 18.24 -27.55
C ALA A 536 14.16 19.01 -28.89
N LEU A 537 13.13 18.81 -29.72
CA LEU A 537 12.87 19.59 -30.93
C LEU A 537 11.89 20.76 -30.68
N GLY A 538 11.45 20.97 -29.44
CA GLY A 538 10.45 21.96 -29.06
C GLY A 538 9.00 21.53 -29.34
N GLY A 539 8.77 20.27 -29.73
CA GLY A 539 7.43 19.72 -29.95
C GLY A 539 6.73 19.40 -28.62
N ILE A 540 5.53 19.93 -28.41
CA ILE A 540 4.78 19.83 -27.15
C ILE A 540 3.63 18.84 -27.28
N THR A 541 3.67 17.75 -26.51
CA THR A 541 2.48 16.94 -26.22
C THR A 541 1.79 17.50 -24.97
N ASN A 542 0.46 17.57 -25.02
CA ASN A 542 -0.40 18.11 -23.95
C ASN A 542 -1.39 17.03 -23.49
N TYR A 543 -1.66 16.97 -22.19
CA TYR A 543 -2.61 16.04 -21.58
C TYR A 543 -3.69 16.81 -20.83
N GLY A 544 -4.94 16.37 -20.95
CA GLY A 544 -6.09 16.90 -20.24
C GLY A 544 -6.82 15.78 -19.50
N TYR A 545 -7.15 16.03 -18.23
CA TYR A 545 -7.76 15.08 -17.31
C TYR A 545 -9.11 15.60 -16.79
N ASP A 546 -9.96 14.69 -16.30
CA ASP A 546 -11.17 15.03 -15.56
C ASP A 546 -10.93 15.18 -14.04
N GLU A 547 -12.03 15.39 -13.30
CA GLU A 547 -12.09 15.46 -11.84
C GLU A 547 -11.86 14.10 -11.13
N ALA A 548 -11.77 12.98 -11.87
CA ALA A 548 -11.60 11.62 -11.38
C ALA A 548 -10.24 10.96 -11.74
N ASP A 549 -9.31 11.74 -12.28
CA ASP A 549 -7.97 11.30 -12.71
C ASP A 549 -7.95 10.41 -13.98
N ASN A 550 -9.02 10.48 -14.78
CA ASN A 550 -9.04 9.87 -16.10
C ASN A 550 -8.43 10.82 -17.14
N LEU A 551 -7.62 10.28 -18.05
CA LEU A 551 -7.07 11.04 -19.18
C LEU A 551 -8.14 11.21 -20.27
N ILE A 552 -8.81 12.36 -20.32
CA ILE A 552 -9.86 12.64 -21.31
C ILE A 552 -9.33 13.17 -22.66
N SER A 553 -8.08 13.65 -22.73
CA SER A 553 -7.47 14.05 -24.00
C SER A 553 -5.93 14.01 -24.01
N GLU A 554 -5.35 13.59 -25.14
CA GLU A 554 -3.93 13.78 -25.48
C GLU A 554 -3.84 14.57 -26.80
N THR A 555 -3.05 15.64 -26.85
CA THR A 555 -2.71 16.34 -28.11
C THR A 555 -1.22 16.28 -28.33
N ASN A 556 -0.78 15.51 -29.33
CA ASN A 556 0.65 15.27 -29.60
C ASN A 556 1.34 16.48 -30.26
N ALA A 557 2.67 16.42 -30.33
CA ALA A 557 3.53 17.47 -30.88
C ALA A 557 3.24 17.94 -32.33
N ASN A 558 2.42 17.21 -33.11
CA ASN A 558 1.97 17.65 -34.44
C ASN A 558 0.61 18.39 -34.41
N GLY A 559 0.01 18.59 -33.23
CA GLY A 559 -1.32 19.18 -33.05
C GLY A 559 -2.48 18.19 -33.27
N TYR A 560 -2.21 16.88 -33.33
CA TYR A 560 -3.25 15.86 -33.44
C TYR A 560 -3.77 15.47 -32.05
N THR A 561 -5.06 15.72 -31.81
CA THR A 561 -5.76 15.36 -30.58
C THR A 561 -6.46 14.00 -30.68
N THR A 562 -6.30 13.17 -29.66
CA THR A 562 -7.16 12.02 -29.34
C THR A 562 -7.95 12.35 -28.08
N THR A 563 -9.24 12.01 -28.04
CA THR A 563 -10.09 12.13 -26.84
C THR A 563 -10.56 10.77 -26.36
N TYR A 564 -10.90 10.69 -25.07
CA TYR A 564 -11.28 9.46 -24.39
C TYR A 564 -12.56 9.69 -23.58
N ILE A 565 -13.39 8.66 -23.46
CA ILE A 565 -14.62 8.67 -22.66
C ILE A 565 -14.64 7.49 -21.68
N TYR A 566 -15.23 7.71 -20.52
CA TYR A 566 -15.23 6.78 -19.39
C TYR A 566 -16.65 6.58 -18.86
N ASP A 567 -16.89 5.48 -18.15
CA ASP A 567 -18.09 5.29 -17.34
C ASP A 567 -17.90 5.73 -15.87
N THR A 568 -18.97 5.68 -15.09
CA THR A 568 -19.00 6.04 -13.66
C THR A 568 -18.22 5.11 -12.72
N ARG A 569 -17.35 4.25 -13.29
CA ARG A 569 -16.39 3.39 -12.59
C ARG A 569 -14.96 3.59 -13.11
N ASN A 570 -14.68 4.73 -13.76
CA ASN A 570 -13.40 5.07 -14.37
C ASN A 570 -12.94 4.08 -15.46
N ARG A 571 -13.88 3.37 -16.12
CA ARG A 571 -13.54 2.40 -17.18
C ARG A 571 -13.66 3.06 -18.55
N LEU A 572 -12.61 2.98 -19.36
CA LEU A 572 -12.56 3.55 -20.71
C LEU A 572 -13.61 2.90 -21.61
N THR A 573 -14.69 3.62 -21.95
CA THR A 573 -15.78 3.16 -22.82
C THR A 573 -15.58 3.53 -24.29
N GLY A 574 -14.64 4.40 -24.61
CA GLY A 574 -14.29 4.69 -26.00
C GLY A 574 -13.18 5.72 -26.19
N SER A 575 -12.72 5.85 -27.43
CA SER A 575 -11.76 6.89 -27.84
C SER A 575 -12.08 7.42 -29.24
N THR A 576 -11.69 8.67 -29.52
CA THR A 576 -11.83 9.32 -30.84
C THR A 576 -10.50 9.90 -31.26
N ASP A 577 -10.01 9.58 -32.45
CA ASP A 577 -8.76 10.17 -32.97
C ASP A 577 -8.95 11.49 -33.73
N CYS A 578 -7.83 12.10 -34.13
CA CYS A 578 -7.80 13.40 -34.81
C CYS A 578 -8.46 13.44 -36.20
N LEU A 579 -8.84 12.29 -36.76
CA LEU A 579 -9.59 12.17 -38.00
C LEU A 579 -11.09 11.95 -37.75
N GLY A 580 -11.50 11.80 -36.49
CA GLY A 580 -12.88 11.53 -36.08
C GLY A 580 -13.26 10.05 -36.08
N PHE A 581 -12.30 9.13 -36.20
CA PHE A 581 -12.59 7.70 -36.10
C PHE A 581 -12.68 7.27 -34.63
N THR A 582 -13.74 6.53 -34.30
CA THR A 582 -14.08 6.13 -32.93
C THR A 582 -13.82 4.65 -32.67
N GLU A 583 -13.33 4.32 -31.48
CA GLU A 583 -13.37 2.97 -30.91
C GLU A 583 -14.29 2.97 -29.68
N ASN A 584 -14.99 1.87 -29.43
CA ASN A 584 -15.92 1.75 -28.31
C ASN A 584 -15.70 0.41 -27.58
N TYR A 585 -15.87 0.40 -26.26
CA TYR A 585 -15.64 -0.75 -25.39
C TYR A 585 -16.80 -0.88 -24.39
N GLU A 586 -17.47 -2.04 -24.37
CA GLU A 586 -18.52 -2.37 -23.38
C GLU A 586 -17.98 -3.33 -22.32
N TYR A 587 -18.52 -3.25 -21.10
CA TYR A 587 -18.09 -4.07 -19.98
C TYR A 587 -19.30 -4.67 -19.24
N ASP A 588 -19.10 -5.84 -18.63
CA ASP A 588 -20.03 -6.38 -17.63
C ASP A 588 -19.94 -5.62 -16.29
N LEU A 589 -20.65 -6.10 -15.27
CA LEU A 589 -20.68 -5.44 -13.96
C LEU A 589 -19.33 -5.53 -13.23
N VAL A 590 -18.58 -6.62 -13.44
CA VAL A 590 -17.32 -6.95 -12.76
C VAL A 590 -16.05 -6.42 -13.45
N GLY A 591 -16.20 -5.80 -14.63
CA GLY A 591 -15.11 -5.15 -15.37
C GLY A 591 -14.53 -5.95 -16.54
N ASN A 592 -15.12 -7.09 -16.92
CA ASN A 592 -14.72 -7.82 -18.11
C ASN A 592 -15.22 -7.09 -19.37
N ARG A 593 -14.38 -6.89 -20.37
CA ARG A 593 -14.79 -6.22 -21.63
C ARG A 593 -15.61 -7.17 -22.49
N THR A 594 -16.92 -6.99 -22.55
CA THR A 594 -17.87 -7.84 -23.30
C THR A 594 -17.95 -7.48 -24.79
N SER A 595 -17.57 -6.25 -25.17
CA SER A 595 -17.57 -5.82 -26.58
C SER A 595 -16.41 -4.86 -26.90
N PHE A 596 -15.94 -4.91 -28.14
CA PHE A 596 -15.05 -3.94 -28.75
C PHE A 596 -15.50 -3.64 -30.18
N THR A 597 -15.77 -2.37 -30.49
CA THR A 597 -16.04 -1.89 -31.85
C THR A 597 -14.86 -1.08 -32.37
N ASP A 598 -14.29 -1.49 -33.51
CA ASP A 598 -13.16 -0.82 -34.15
C ASP A 598 -13.55 0.46 -34.91
N LYS A 599 -12.51 1.17 -35.40
CA LYS A 599 -12.62 2.41 -36.20
C LYS A 599 -13.36 2.29 -37.53
N ASN A 600 -13.65 1.07 -37.99
CA ASN A 600 -14.42 0.79 -39.19
C ASN A 600 -15.89 0.42 -38.86
N GLY A 601 -16.25 0.36 -37.58
CA GLY A 601 -17.57 -0.11 -37.11
C GLY A 601 -17.68 -1.63 -36.95
N ASN A 602 -16.56 -2.37 -36.98
CA ASN A 602 -16.55 -3.81 -36.79
C ASN A 602 -16.60 -4.17 -35.29
N THR A 603 -17.68 -4.83 -34.84
CA THR A 603 -17.81 -5.26 -33.44
C THR A 603 -17.32 -6.70 -33.23
N THR A 604 -16.50 -6.90 -32.22
CA THR A 604 -16.09 -8.20 -31.66
C THR A 604 -16.62 -8.32 -30.24
N SER A 605 -17.25 -9.45 -29.90
CA SER A 605 -17.82 -9.73 -28.58
C SER A 605 -17.07 -10.84 -27.85
N TYR A 606 -17.09 -10.80 -26.52
CA TYR A 606 -16.33 -11.70 -25.64
C TYR A 606 -17.20 -12.19 -24.48
N ASP A 607 -17.24 -13.50 -24.24
CA ASP A 607 -17.90 -14.10 -23.09
C ASP A 607 -16.86 -14.65 -22.10
N TYR A 608 -17.19 -14.64 -20.81
CA TYR A 608 -16.29 -14.99 -19.71
C TYR A 608 -16.94 -16.01 -18.76
N ASP A 609 -16.12 -16.80 -18.07
CA ASP A 609 -16.55 -17.59 -16.91
C ASP A 609 -16.55 -16.74 -15.62
N CYS A 610 -17.03 -17.32 -14.50
CA CYS A 610 -17.10 -16.62 -13.22
C CYS A 610 -15.71 -16.25 -12.65
N LEU A 611 -14.64 -16.95 -13.07
CA LEU A 611 -13.25 -16.63 -12.75
C LEU A 611 -12.67 -15.52 -13.64
N ARG A 612 -13.54 -14.84 -14.43
CA ARG A 612 -13.21 -13.72 -15.32
C ARG A 612 -12.26 -14.13 -16.45
N ARG A 613 -12.25 -15.41 -16.84
CA ARG A 613 -11.45 -15.94 -17.95
C ARG A 613 -12.30 -15.94 -19.22
N GLN A 614 -11.74 -15.43 -20.31
CA GLN A 614 -12.44 -15.32 -21.59
C GLN A 614 -12.65 -16.72 -22.20
N ILE A 615 -13.90 -17.21 -22.24
CA ILE A 615 -14.28 -18.52 -22.78
C ILE A 615 -14.74 -18.48 -24.25
N SER A 616 -14.95 -17.27 -24.81
CA SER A 616 -15.47 -17.06 -26.16
C SER A 616 -14.94 -15.78 -26.80
N THR A 617 -14.84 -15.76 -28.12
CA THR A 617 -14.66 -14.55 -28.93
C THR A 617 -15.46 -14.69 -30.22
N THR A 618 -16.50 -13.88 -30.39
CA THR A 618 -17.31 -13.84 -31.62
C THR A 618 -16.95 -12.60 -32.44
N ASP A 619 -16.64 -12.81 -33.72
CA ASP A 619 -16.13 -11.76 -34.60
C ASP A 619 -17.22 -11.03 -35.41
N PRO A 620 -16.89 -9.94 -36.14
CA PRO A 620 -17.86 -9.10 -36.85
C PRO A 620 -18.66 -9.81 -37.95
N LEU A 621 -18.24 -11.01 -38.35
CA LEU A 621 -18.94 -11.85 -39.33
C LEU A 621 -19.77 -12.97 -38.66
N GLY A 622 -19.77 -13.03 -37.33
CA GLY A 622 -20.47 -14.02 -36.53
C GLY A 622 -19.71 -15.34 -36.33
N ASN A 623 -18.39 -15.39 -36.61
CA ASN A 623 -17.60 -16.59 -36.35
C ASN A 623 -17.07 -16.58 -34.91
N THR A 624 -17.34 -17.64 -34.17
CA THR A 624 -16.93 -17.78 -32.76
C THR A 624 -15.69 -18.67 -32.63
N GLU A 625 -14.73 -18.23 -31.83
CA GLU A 625 -13.64 -19.03 -31.25
C GLU A 625 -13.96 -19.29 -29.77
N THR A 626 -13.78 -20.52 -29.27
CA THR A 626 -14.08 -20.87 -27.87
C THR A 626 -12.86 -21.45 -27.16
N TYR A 627 -12.73 -21.22 -25.85
CA TYR A 627 -11.57 -21.62 -25.06
C TYR A 627 -11.99 -22.43 -23.82
N ALA A 628 -11.17 -23.42 -23.45
CA ALA A 628 -11.33 -24.22 -22.25
C ALA A 628 -10.09 -24.09 -21.35
N TYR A 629 -10.29 -24.04 -20.03
CA TYR A 629 -9.24 -23.85 -19.03
C TYR A 629 -9.32 -24.94 -17.96
N ASP A 630 -8.17 -25.28 -17.35
CA ASP A 630 -8.13 -26.04 -16.10
C ASP A 630 -8.44 -25.14 -14.88
N PRO A 631 -8.65 -25.69 -13.67
CA PRO A 631 -8.86 -24.91 -12.45
C PRO A 631 -7.82 -23.82 -12.16
N VAL A 632 -6.55 -23.98 -12.55
CA VAL A 632 -5.48 -22.99 -12.29
C VAL A 632 -5.28 -21.96 -13.41
N GLY A 633 -6.10 -22.02 -14.47
CA GLY A 633 -6.15 -21.03 -15.54
C GLY A 633 -5.29 -21.33 -16.77
N ASN A 634 -4.69 -22.53 -16.88
CA ASN A 634 -4.01 -22.96 -18.10
C ASN A 634 -5.05 -23.27 -19.18
N ARG A 635 -4.86 -22.79 -20.41
CA ARG A 635 -5.79 -23.07 -21.52
C ARG A 635 -5.58 -24.50 -22.03
N ILE A 636 -6.41 -25.45 -21.59
CA ILE A 636 -6.39 -26.86 -22.00
C ILE A 636 -6.96 -27.12 -23.40
N GLY A 637 -7.61 -26.14 -24.01
CA GLY A 637 -7.97 -26.24 -25.43
C GLY A 637 -8.65 -25.00 -26.00
N PHE A 638 -8.84 -25.01 -27.32
CA PHE A 638 -9.70 -24.06 -28.02
C PHE A 638 -10.30 -24.69 -29.29
N THR A 639 -11.44 -24.15 -29.73
CA THR A 639 -12.04 -24.44 -31.04
C THR A 639 -11.94 -23.19 -31.89
N ASP A 640 -11.25 -23.26 -33.03
CA ASP A 640 -11.13 -22.12 -33.95
C ASP A 640 -12.44 -21.82 -34.69
N LYS A 641 -12.48 -20.68 -35.36
CA LYS A 641 -13.62 -20.19 -36.16
C LYS A 641 -14.03 -21.09 -37.33
N ASN A 642 -13.22 -22.08 -37.70
CA ASN A 642 -13.50 -23.07 -38.73
C ASN A 642 -14.01 -24.41 -38.13
N GLY A 643 -14.04 -24.53 -36.80
CA GLY A 643 -14.37 -25.77 -36.08
C GLY A 643 -13.18 -26.69 -35.80
N ASN A 644 -11.93 -26.24 -36.02
CA ASN A 644 -10.74 -27.02 -35.68
C ASN A 644 -10.49 -26.99 -34.17
N ILE A 645 -10.43 -28.15 -33.53
CA ILE A 645 -10.15 -28.27 -32.10
C ILE A 645 -8.64 -28.48 -31.88
N THR A 646 -8.05 -27.71 -30.99
CA THR A 646 -6.70 -27.92 -30.45
C THR A 646 -6.78 -28.13 -28.94
N THR A 647 -6.06 -29.12 -28.42
CA THR A 647 -5.95 -29.41 -26.99
C THR A 647 -4.51 -29.25 -26.50
N PHE A 648 -4.35 -28.94 -25.21
CA PHE A 648 -3.07 -28.82 -24.53
C PHE A 648 -3.11 -29.63 -23.23
N ASP A 649 -2.18 -30.56 -23.08
CA ASP A 649 -1.87 -31.20 -21.80
C ASP A 649 -0.72 -30.42 -21.16
N TYR A 650 -0.77 -30.20 -19.85
CA TYR A 650 0.28 -29.52 -19.07
C TYR A 650 0.81 -30.46 -17.98
N ASP A 651 2.09 -30.33 -17.63
CA ASP A 651 2.57 -30.89 -16.36
C ASP A 651 2.20 -29.99 -15.15
N CYS A 652 2.48 -30.46 -13.94
CA CYS A 652 2.15 -29.71 -12.73
C CYS A 652 2.94 -28.38 -12.57
N LEU A 653 4.01 -28.17 -13.37
CA LEU A 653 4.72 -26.90 -13.47
C LEU A 653 4.15 -25.99 -14.57
N ARG A 654 3.01 -26.37 -15.16
CA ARG A 654 2.25 -25.60 -16.16
C ARG A 654 3.03 -25.39 -17.46
N ARG A 655 3.78 -26.43 -17.87
CA ARG A 655 4.64 -26.48 -19.07
C ARG A 655 4.04 -27.33 -20.18
#